data_AF-A0A552EZD5-F1
#
_entry.id   AF-A0A552EZD5-F1
#
_cell.length_a   1.000
_cell.length_b   1.000
_cell.length_c   1.000
_cell.angle_alpha   90.00
_cell.angle_beta   90.00
_cell.angle_gamma   90.00
#
_symmetry.space_group_name_H-M   'P 1'
#
loop_
_entity.id
_entity.type
_entity.pdbx_description
1 polymer ?
#
loop_
_entity_poly.entity_id
_entity_poly.type
_entity_poly.pdbx_seq_one_letter_code
_entity_poly.pdbx_strand_id
1 'polypeptide(L)'
;MNALDNKYTNTLKLTTGDVYISSPFFNASRDIYDNATTGNPQADQGGIADILINNELGWDVASVGNHEFSGGAGSFLNLVAPNPNWVNGQNGGVGIGPGGYPGAAFPYLANNLDYSRATLPNGLVVVANGGAPLPNTLTGSVVKDFNGEKVGIIGIVTPYLKSIADTGAIEVTTRDINGNVITGTTSVDVQVDSIIRNITPEVQALSNTGINKIILMTHLQESRIEIALAEEMAALGLGVDLLFGGGSHQQMSSSTGVPPLREDETQQNNGQLLQPFPQVYGGGDNRVIYVNSAANYRYLNQLVVTFDDRGVITTIGDDSGPYATDIAGVDRLYDESITTFDQVRAKADQDIVEIVDGVRGFVDILDGTIFGQTDVFLNGVRGDVRTQETNLGNLTADAQDFYAEAYLNEHNLLPGFNRIDISFTNGGSIRDQIGRFAIGDSGIIPLPPQANPDVGKEEGDISQLDISNSLRFDGDIVVGTVNATGFLQLAEHMISSVETGNGRFGQIGGFNFSYDPNAPTSQRIRSLALADATGNSVQTIVKNGELVVASNTIFSVVTQGFLANGGDSYPTVIQNIQRLTDFDEPDSLGNANLRPGRIQDAFAEYLLANYNNDNRQQPFNQADTPQSEDQRIQSLGFRQDTVLDGVAPLPTTANGTLGDDTFDAALRDGRQFIGNNQILNTGSGNDTVNVRFAVGGNNIRTASGNDTVYAGTNNRIDTGVGNDLLFLGSAGGNNIVTGGSGQDLFWITENDALLPANTNIIADYRANQGDLIGFFSTSLNFGSRGTNWDYRQAGANTIIEAFGRDVAILNGINASTLTQANFIFG
;
A
#
# COMPACT_ATOMS: atom_id res chain seq x y z
N MET A 1 36.51 6.57 -8.19
CA MET A 1 37.28 5.43 -7.64
C MET A 1 38.45 5.07 -8.55
N ASN A 2 38.23 4.75 -9.84
CA ASN A 2 39.29 4.36 -10.80
C ASN A 2 40.56 5.23 -10.76
N ALA A 3 40.43 6.56 -10.71
CA ALA A 3 41.57 7.47 -10.65
C ALA A 3 42.41 7.37 -9.35
N LEU A 4 41.80 6.91 -8.25
CA LEU A 4 42.42 6.86 -6.92
C LEU A 4 42.95 5.47 -6.56
N ASP A 5 42.40 4.41 -7.18
CA ASP A 5 42.54 3.02 -6.73
C ASP A 5 43.99 2.50 -6.71
N ASN A 6 44.83 3.02 -7.61
CA ASN A 6 46.23 2.61 -7.76
C ASN A 6 47.23 3.57 -7.11
N LYS A 7 46.77 4.57 -6.35
CA LYS A 7 47.66 5.58 -5.75
C LYS A 7 48.48 5.00 -4.59
N TYR A 8 47.95 4.00 -3.89
CA TYR A 8 48.63 3.33 -2.77
C TYR A 8 48.52 1.81 -2.88
N THR A 9 49.58 1.11 -2.48
CA THR A 9 49.63 -0.37 -2.53
C THR A 9 48.67 -1.01 -1.53
N ASN A 10 48.51 -0.41 -0.36
CA ASN A 10 47.64 -0.91 0.70
C ASN A 10 46.38 -0.04 0.75
N THR A 11 45.37 -0.43 -0.04
CA THR A 11 44.09 0.29 -0.16
C THR A 11 42.96 -0.59 0.35
N LEU A 12 42.04 0.01 1.11
CA LEU A 12 40.83 -0.62 1.62
C LEU A 12 39.61 0.18 1.15
N LYS A 13 38.63 -0.48 0.55
CA LYS A 13 37.38 0.12 0.08
C LYS A 13 36.25 -0.26 1.01
N LEU A 14 35.65 0.73 1.68
CA LEU A 14 34.61 0.53 2.68
C LEU A 14 33.36 1.33 2.35
N THR A 15 32.18 0.74 2.55
CA THR A 15 30.89 1.45 2.46
C THR A 15 30.10 1.31 3.77
N THR A 16 29.59 2.41 4.32
CA THR A 16 29.01 2.43 5.67
C THR A 16 27.51 2.09 5.72
N GLY A 17 26.98 1.33 4.75
CA GLY A 17 25.57 0.91 4.70
C GLY A 17 24.68 1.87 3.92
N ASP A 18 23.38 1.56 3.84
CA ASP A 18 22.44 2.17 2.88
C ASP A 18 22.95 2.06 1.43
N VAL A 19 23.46 0.89 1.08
CA VAL A 19 24.01 0.57 -0.24
C VAL A 19 22.95 0.70 -1.34
N TYR A 20 21.68 0.55 -0.95
CA TYR A 20 20.49 0.79 -1.75
C TYR A 20 19.39 1.42 -0.90
N ILE A 21 18.46 2.11 -1.56
CA ILE A 21 17.30 2.75 -0.92
C ILE A 21 16.06 2.64 -1.80
N SER A 22 14.90 2.40 -1.20
CA SER A 22 13.59 2.41 -1.88
C SER A 22 13.39 3.68 -2.70
N SER A 23 13.48 3.55 -4.02
CA SER A 23 13.46 4.61 -5.00
C SER A 23 12.94 4.06 -6.34
N PRO A 24 12.64 4.92 -7.33
CA PRO A 24 12.36 4.44 -8.69
C PRO A 24 13.45 3.52 -9.23
N PHE A 25 14.72 3.78 -8.91
CA PHE A 25 15.86 2.94 -9.32
C PHE A 25 15.78 1.54 -8.70
N PHE A 26 15.62 1.48 -7.37
CA PHE A 26 15.48 0.22 -6.64
C PHE A 26 14.26 -0.58 -7.12
N ASN A 27 13.14 0.11 -7.39
CA ASN A 27 11.91 -0.52 -7.87
C ASN A 27 12.02 -0.99 -9.32
N ALA A 28 12.62 -0.19 -10.21
CA ALA A 28 12.87 -0.58 -11.60
C ALA A 28 13.73 -1.84 -11.67
N SER A 29 14.67 -2.02 -10.74
CA SER A 29 15.42 -3.27 -10.62
C SER A 29 14.53 -4.52 -10.48
N ARG A 30 13.35 -4.42 -9.86
CA ARG A 30 12.43 -5.57 -9.76
C ARG A 30 11.90 -5.99 -11.12
N ASP A 31 11.70 -5.03 -12.01
CA ASP A 31 10.96 -5.23 -13.26
C ASP A 31 11.90 -5.48 -14.45
N ILE A 32 13.21 -5.17 -14.31
CA ILE A 32 14.23 -5.43 -15.34
C ILE A 32 15.00 -6.74 -15.16
N TYR A 33 14.93 -7.40 -14.00
CA TYR A 33 15.54 -8.71 -13.76
C TYR A 33 14.47 -9.78 -13.53
N ASP A 34 14.65 -10.96 -14.12
CA ASP A 34 13.62 -12.00 -14.13
C ASP A 34 14.01 -13.19 -13.24
N ASN A 35 13.01 -13.84 -12.64
CA ASN A 35 13.20 -15.19 -12.10
C ASN A 35 12.83 -16.23 -13.17
N ALA A 36 13.86 -16.90 -13.69
CA ALA A 36 13.76 -17.90 -14.75
C ALA A 36 12.85 -19.09 -14.38
N THR A 37 12.62 -19.37 -13.10
CA THR A 37 11.80 -20.52 -12.66
C THR A 37 10.30 -20.25 -12.60
N THR A 38 9.90 -19.00 -12.42
CA THR A 38 8.48 -18.62 -12.40
C THR A 38 7.98 -18.29 -13.80
N GLY A 39 8.88 -18.04 -14.77
CA GLY A 39 8.52 -17.50 -16.08
C GLY A 39 7.82 -16.14 -15.98
N ASN A 40 7.85 -15.55 -14.78
CA ASN A 40 7.23 -14.27 -14.46
C ASN A 40 8.37 -13.30 -14.12
N PRO A 41 8.62 -12.29 -14.97
CA PRO A 41 9.56 -11.19 -14.71
C PRO A 41 9.38 -10.51 -13.35
N GLN A 42 8.20 -10.62 -12.75
CA GLN A 42 7.81 -9.88 -11.54
C GLN A 42 8.03 -10.68 -10.25
N ALA A 43 9.06 -11.53 -10.18
CA ALA A 43 9.39 -12.21 -8.93
C ALA A 43 10.01 -11.20 -7.95
N ASP A 44 9.14 -10.61 -7.13
CA ASP A 44 9.33 -9.49 -6.20
C ASP A 44 10.73 -9.33 -5.54
N GLN A 45 11.73 -8.84 -6.29
CA GLN A 45 13.01 -8.38 -5.72
C GLN A 45 13.51 -7.08 -6.37
N GLY A 46 13.35 -5.96 -5.67
CA GLY A 46 14.08 -4.72 -6.00
C GLY A 46 15.53 -4.74 -5.48
N GLY A 47 16.39 -3.87 -6.02
CA GLY A 47 17.76 -3.66 -5.54
C GLY A 47 18.87 -4.54 -6.12
N ILE A 48 18.56 -5.42 -7.08
CA ILE A 48 19.58 -6.25 -7.77
C ILE A 48 20.59 -5.37 -8.51
N ALA A 49 20.12 -4.36 -9.24
CA ALA A 49 20.98 -3.39 -9.93
C ALA A 49 21.96 -2.71 -8.96
N ASP A 50 21.47 -2.29 -7.78
CA ASP A 50 22.29 -1.65 -6.77
C ASP A 50 23.43 -2.56 -6.29
N ILE A 51 23.14 -3.84 -6.00
CA ILE A 51 24.19 -4.79 -5.59
C ILE A 51 25.18 -5.05 -6.73
N LEU A 52 24.72 -5.20 -7.96
CA LEU A 52 25.61 -5.39 -9.11
C LEU A 52 26.55 -4.19 -9.29
N ILE A 53 26.04 -2.95 -9.19
CA ILE A 53 26.86 -1.73 -9.22
C ILE A 53 27.89 -1.75 -8.08
N ASN A 54 27.47 -2.12 -6.86
CA ASN A 54 28.37 -2.13 -5.71
C ASN A 54 29.40 -3.27 -5.76
N ASN A 55 29.10 -4.38 -6.44
CA ASN A 55 30.08 -5.42 -6.75
C ASN A 55 31.17 -4.87 -7.67
N GLU A 56 30.80 -4.11 -8.70
CA GLU A 56 31.76 -3.50 -9.63
C GLU A 56 32.55 -2.33 -9.01
N LEU A 57 31.97 -1.59 -8.06
CA LEU A 57 32.74 -0.62 -7.25
C LEU A 57 33.86 -1.31 -6.44
N GLY A 58 33.73 -2.61 -6.19
CA GLY A 58 34.77 -3.46 -5.61
C GLY A 58 34.98 -3.21 -4.13
N TRP A 59 33.90 -3.01 -3.36
CA TRP A 59 33.98 -2.85 -1.91
C TRP A 59 34.61 -4.09 -1.26
N ASP A 60 35.50 -3.89 -0.28
CA ASP A 60 36.01 -5.00 0.52
C ASP A 60 34.98 -5.45 1.56
N VAL A 61 34.19 -4.50 2.08
CA VAL A 61 33.28 -4.67 3.22
C VAL A 61 32.17 -3.61 3.15
N ALA A 62 30.94 -4.00 3.49
CA ALA A 62 29.85 -3.09 3.81
C ALA A 62 29.43 -3.22 5.28
N SER A 63 29.06 -2.14 5.97
CA SER A 63 28.27 -2.26 7.20
C SER A 63 26.78 -2.29 6.88
N VAL A 64 25.98 -2.88 7.77
CA VAL A 64 24.51 -2.82 7.64
C VAL A 64 24.02 -1.43 8.05
N GLY A 65 23.22 -0.79 7.19
CA GLY A 65 22.43 0.40 7.47
C GLY A 65 20.95 0.09 7.66
N ASN A 66 20.11 1.13 7.75
CA ASN A 66 18.68 0.92 7.93
C ASN A 66 17.97 0.63 6.60
N HIS A 67 18.46 1.16 5.48
CA HIS A 67 17.84 0.98 4.17
C HIS A 67 18.19 -0.35 3.51
N GLU A 68 19.13 -1.12 4.04
CA GLU A 68 19.23 -2.54 3.72
C GLU A 68 17.88 -3.27 3.90
N PHE A 69 17.04 -2.80 4.84
CA PHE A 69 15.71 -3.32 5.12
C PHE A 69 14.57 -2.57 4.40
N SER A 70 14.87 -1.83 3.33
CA SER A 70 13.87 -1.07 2.56
C SER A 70 12.75 -1.94 1.99
N GLY A 71 13.06 -3.19 1.62
CA GLY A 71 12.09 -4.23 1.23
C GLY A 71 11.82 -5.25 2.35
N GLY A 72 12.18 -4.93 3.59
CA GLY A 72 12.14 -5.83 4.75
C GLY A 72 13.29 -6.84 4.80
N ALA A 73 13.37 -7.60 5.89
CA ALA A 73 14.47 -8.55 6.14
C ALA A 73 14.60 -9.64 5.08
N GLY A 74 13.50 -10.13 4.52
CA GLY A 74 13.55 -11.12 3.43
C GLY A 74 14.27 -10.58 2.19
N SER A 75 13.93 -9.35 1.79
CA SER A 75 14.58 -8.64 0.68
C SER A 75 16.07 -8.44 0.92
N PHE A 76 16.46 -7.99 2.13
CA PHE A 76 17.88 -7.84 2.49
C PHE A 76 18.65 -9.16 2.30
N LEU A 77 18.17 -10.24 2.92
CA LEU A 77 18.84 -11.53 2.88
C LEU A 77 18.91 -12.08 1.44
N ASN A 78 17.87 -11.88 0.63
CA ASN A 78 17.86 -12.29 -0.76
C ASN A 78 18.84 -11.49 -1.64
N LEU A 79 19.03 -10.21 -1.38
CA LEU A 79 20.02 -9.39 -2.11
C LEU A 79 21.46 -9.79 -1.76
N VAL A 80 21.73 -10.17 -0.52
CA VAL A 80 23.05 -10.67 -0.14
C VAL A 80 23.30 -12.08 -0.69
N ALA A 81 22.27 -12.91 -0.81
CA ALA A 81 22.40 -14.29 -1.26
C ALA A 81 22.60 -14.41 -2.78
N PRO A 82 23.43 -15.35 -3.26
CA PRO A 82 23.46 -15.71 -4.67
C PRO A 82 22.17 -16.46 -5.04
N ASN A 83 21.67 -16.24 -6.25
CA ASN A 83 20.47 -16.91 -6.75
C ASN A 83 20.62 -17.34 -8.22
N PRO A 84 20.79 -18.64 -8.50
CA PRO A 84 20.99 -19.12 -9.87
C PRO A 84 19.75 -18.99 -10.76
N ASN A 85 18.58 -18.72 -10.18
CA ASN A 85 17.34 -18.57 -10.93
C ASN A 85 17.07 -17.14 -11.36
N TRP A 86 17.78 -16.16 -10.81
CA TRP A 86 17.66 -14.77 -11.24
C TRP A 86 18.61 -14.50 -12.40
N VAL A 87 18.06 -13.91 -13.46
CA VAL A 87 18.74 -13.67 -14.73
C VAL A 87 18.47 -12.25 -15.22
N ASN A 88 19.25 -11.82 -16.21
CA ASN A 88 18.93 -10.62 -16.99
C ASN A 88 17.51 -10.75 -17.55
N GLY A 89 16.65 -9.78 -17.25
CA GLY A 89 15.25 -9.82 -17.66
C GLY A 89 15.03 -9.24 -19.05
N GLN A 90 13.85 -9.50 -19.61
CA GLN A 90 13.48 -9.04 -20.95
C GLN A 90 13.37 -7.51 -21.07
N ASN A 91 13.19 -6.82 -19.95
CA ASN A 91 13.07 -5.35 -19.88
C ASN A 91 14.42 -4.63 -19.72
N GLY A 92 15.53 -5.26 -20.12
CA GLY A 92 16.84 -4.60 -20.20
C GLY A 92 17.76 -4.80 -18.98
N GLY A 93 17.53 -5.82 -18.15
CA GLY A 93 18.48 -6.19 -17.10
C GLY A 93 19.83 -6.63 -17.69
N VAL A 94 20.92 -6.20 -17.05
CA VAL A 94 22.30 -6.53 -17.44
C VAL A 94 23.17 -6.79 -16.21
N GLY A 95 24.38 -7.31 -16.38
CA GLY A 95 25.29 -7.60 -15.27
C GLY A 95 25.07 -8.96 -14.57
N ILE A 96 24.04 -9.73 -14.93
CA ILE A 96 23.90 -11.13 -14.50
C ILE A 96 24.48 -12.09 -15.55
N GLY A 97 25.47 -12.90 -15.15
CA GLY A 97 26.07 -13.92 -16.01
C GLY A 97 25.23 -15.21 -16.11
N PRO A 98 25.69 -16.21 -16.90
CA PRO A 98 24.98 -17.49 -17.08
C PRO A 98 24.78 -18.33 -15.81
N GLY A 99 25.50 -18.01 -14.72
CA GLY A 99 25.35 -18.65 -13.42
C GLY A 99 24.22 -18.09 -12.55
N GLY A 100 23.51 -17.07 -13.04
CA GLY A 100 22.48 -16.33 -12.31
C GLY A 100 23.07 -15.25 -11.40
N TYR A 101 22.19 -14.61 -10.62
CA TYR A 101 22.55 -13.51 -9.73
C TYR A 101 23.65 -13.93 -8.74
N PRO A 102 24.80 -13.22 -8.69
CA PRO A 102 25.94 -13.64 -7.88
C PRO A 102 25.81 -13.34 -6.39
N GLY A 103 24.81 -12.56 -5.98
CA GLY A 103 24.73 -12.01 -4.62
C GLY A 103 25.72 -10.88 -4.39
N ALA A 104 25.95 -10.53 -3.13
CA ALA A 104 26.91 -9.50 -2.76
C ALA A 104 28.35 -10.05 -2.81
N ALA A 105 29.24 -9.36 -3.54
CA ALA A 105 30.66 -9.71 -3.63
C ALA A 105 31.46 -9.40 -2.36
N PHE A 106 30.82 -8.77 -1.38
CA PHE A 106 31.39 -8.33 -0.11
C PHE A 106 30.55 -8.83 1.08
N PRO A 107 31.15 -8.96 2.28
CA PRO A 107 30.40 -9.25 3.50
C PRO A 107 29.66 -8.01 4.02
N TYR A 108 28.51 -8.24 4.66
CA TYR A 108 27.82 -7.24 5.48
C TYR A 108 28.17 -7.39 6.96
N LEU A 109 28.55 -6.28 7.60
CA LEU A 109 28.96 -6.24 9.00
C LEU A 109 27.93 -5.59 9.92
N ALA A 110 27.54 -6.31 10.98
CA ALA A 110 26.84 -5.73 12.12
C ALA A 110 26.99 -6.60 13.38
N ASN A 111 27.83 -6.16 14.33
CA ASN A 111 28.12 -6.86 15.58
C ASN A 111 26.90 -6.94 16.52
N ASN A 112 25.97 -5.99 16.38
CA ASN A 112 24.74 -5.94 17.16
C ASN A 112 23.52 -6.57 16.48
N LEU A 113 23.69 -7.37 15.42
CA LEU A 113 22.61 -8.14 14.81
C LEU A 113 22.80 -9.65 15.05
N ASP A 114 21.74 -10.30 15.52
CA ASP A 114 21.65 -11.75 15.68
C ASP A 114 20.67 -12.33 14.66
N TYR A 115 21.23 -13.13 13.75
CA TYR A 115 20.53 -13.78 12.64
C TYR A 115 20.03 -15.20 12.97
N SER A 116 20.23 -15.70 14.19
CA SER A 116 19.95 -17.10 14.56
C SER A 116 18.49 -17.53 14.39
N ARG A 117 17.56 -16.56 14.35
CA ARG A 117 16.13 -16.78 14.14
C ARG A 117 15.67 -16.46 12.73
N ALA A 118 16.53 -15.90 11.89
CA ALA A 118 16.22 -15.59 10.49
C ALA A 118 16.25 -16.85 9.63
N THR A 119 15.40 -16.89 8.61
CA THR A 119 15.47 -17.92 7.57
C THR A 119 16.41 -17.41 6.48
N LEU A 120 17.56 -18.06 6.31
CA LEU A 120 18.56 -17.65 5.33
C LEU A 120 18.28 -18.30 3.97
N PRO A 121 18.34 -17.54 2.86
CA PRO A 121 18.31 -18.09 1.51
C PRO A 121 19.52 -18.99 1.25
N ASN A 122 19.40 -19.88 0.27
CA ASN A 122 20.49 -20.78 -0.12
C ASN A 122 21.73 -19.96 -0.56
N GLY A 123 22.90 -20.35 -0.07
CA GLY A 123 24.17 -19.70 -0.40
C GLY A 123 24.55 -18.50 0.48
N LEU A 124 23.63 -17.97 1.28
CA LEU A 124 23.95 -16.99 2.32
C LEU A 124 24.38 -17.68 3.62
N VAL A 125 25.49 -17.24 4.20
CA VAL A 125 26.03 -17.84 5.43
C VAL A 125 26.38 -16.76 6.46
N VAL A 126 25.98 -16.99 7.71
CA VAL A 126 26.49 -16.23 8.86
C VAL A 126 27.82 -16.85 9.28
N VAL A 127 28.91 -16.10 9.18
CA VAL A 127 30.26 -16.59 9.51
C VAL A 127 30.78 -16.00 10.81
N ALA A 128 31.72 -16.72 11.45
CA ALA A 128 32.35 -16.25 12.67
C ALA A 128 33.11 -14.94 12.45
N ASN A 129 33.08 -14.09 13.47
CA ASN A 129 33.82 -12.84 13.54
C ASN A 129 35.33 -13.06 13.37
N GLY A 130 36.02 -12.04 12.83
CA GLY A 130 37.47 -12.02 12.69
C GLY A 130 38.04 -12.89 11.56
N GLY A 131 37.18 -13.41 10.68
CA GLY A 131 37.59 -14.12 9.46
C GLY A 131 38.01 -13.16 8.33
N ALA A 132 38.49 -13.70 7.21
CA ALA A 132 38.73 -12.89 6.01
C ALA A 132 37.38 -12.38 5.44
N PRO A 133 37.34 -11.23 4.73
CA PRO A 133 36.16 -10.81 4.00
C PRO A 133 35.77 -11.85 2.94
N LEU A 134 34.50 -12.26 2.94
CA LEU A 134 33.96 -13.27 2.02
C LEU A 134 32.67 -12.76 1.37
N PRO A 135 32.46 -13.01 0.07
CA PRO A 135 31.20 -12.69 -0.60
C PRO A 135 30.05 -13.49 0.02
N ASN A 136 28.83 -12.98 -0.08
CA ASN A 136 27.61 -13.68 0.33
C ASN A 136 27.62 -14.09 1.82
N THR A 137 28.18 -13.25 2.69
CA THR A 137 28.26 -13.54 4.13
C THR A 137 27.79 -12.40 5.03
N LEU A 138 27.30 -12.79 6.21
CA LEU A 138 26.93 -11.89 7.30
C LEU A 138 27.86 -12.17 8.48
N THR A 139 28.42 -11.13 9.10
CA THR A 139 29.27 -11.28 10.30
C THR A 139 29.33 -9.98 11.12
N GLY A 140 29.94 -10.01 12.30
CA GLY A 140 30.15 -8.80 13.12
C GLY A 140 31.47 -8.09 12.81
N SER A 141 32.46 -8.81 12.31
CA SER A 141 33.79 -8.28 11.99
C SER A 141 34.55 -9.17 11.00
N VAL A 142 35.54 -8.57 10.33
CA VAL A 142 36.49 -9.27 9.44
C VAL A 142 37.92 -8.76 9.65
N VAL A 143 38.89 -9.48 9.10
CA VAL A 143 40.32 -9.14 9.12
C VAL A 143 40.86 -9.15 7.69
N LYS A 144 41.36 -8.00 7.24
CA LYS A 144 42.06 -7.85 5.96
C LYS A 144 43.56 -7.95 6.18
N ASP A 145 44.25 -8.73 5.35
CA ASP A 145 45.71 -8.87 5.34
C ASP A 145 46.32 -8.06 4.20
N PHE A 146 47.30 -7.24 4.53
CA PHE A 146 48.12 -6.43 3.62
C PHE A 146 49.57 -6.87 3.70
N ASN A 147 49.90 -7.97 3.00
CA ASN A 147 51.26 -8.52 2.96
C ASN A 147 51.85 -8.84 4.36
N GLY A 148 51.02 -9.38 5.26
CA GLY A 148 51.36 -9.73 6.64
C GLY A 148 50.91 -8.73 7.69
N GLU A 149 50.54 -7.50 7.30
CA GLU A 149 49.91 -6.53 8.19
C GLU A 149 48.40 -6.74 8.24
N LYS A 150 47.84 -6.96 9.43
CA LYS A 150 46.42 -7.27 9.61
C LYS A 150 45.65 -6.07 10.13
N VAL A 151 44.50 -5.80 9.52
CA VAL A 151 43.56 -4.76 9.93
C VAL A 151 42.23 -5.40 10.27
N GLY A 152 41.76 -5.20 11.51
CA GLY A 152 40.44 -5.62 11.96
C GLY A 152 39.38 -4.59 11.60
N ILE A 153 38.22 -5.03 11.13
CA ILE A 153 37.12 -4.17 10.71
C ILE A 153 35.85 -4.68 11.39
N ILE A 154 35.19 -3.83 12.16
CA ILE A 154 33.97 -4.13 12.92
C ILE A 154 32.85 -3.28 12.36
N GLY A 155 31.65 -3.86 12.17
CA GLY A 155 30.46 -3.12 11.80
C GLY A 155 29.47 -3.00 12.96
N ILE A 156 28.72 -1.90 13.02
CA ILE A 156 27.58 -1.77 13.93
C ILE A 156 26.50 -0.88 13.31
N VAL A 157 25.24 -1.26 13.48
CA VAL A 157 24.08 -0.49 13.02
C VAL A 157 23.40 0.21 14.20
N THR A 158 22.58 1.22 13.94
CA THR A 158 21.88 1.97 15.00
C THR A 158 21.16 1.05 16.01
N PRO A 159 21.36 1.25 17.34
CA PRO A 159 20.75 0.41 18.37
C PRO A 159 19.23 0.34 18.36
N TYR A 160 18.58 1.31 17.73
CA TYR A 160 17.12 1.41 17.61
C TYR A 160 16.59 1.02 16.22
N LEU A 161 17.35 0.26 15.43
CA LEU A 161 16.98 -0.14 14.06
C LEU A 161 15.55 -0.67 13.94
N LYS A 162 15.08 -1.49 14.90
CA LYS A 162 13.70 -2.04 14.93
C LYS A 162 12.60 -0.99 14.94
N SER A 163 12.87 0.26 15.33
CA SER A 163 11.87 1.33 15.28
C SER A 163 11.79 2.04 13.92
N ILE A 164 12.76 1.81 13.03
CA ILE A 164 12.88 2.53 11.75
C ILE A 164 12.96 1.60 10.53
N ALA A 165 13.07 0.29 10.74
CA ALA A 165 13.24 -0.71 9.69
C ALA A 165 12.50 -2.01 10.05
N ASP A 166 12.05 -2.74 9.03
CA ASP A 166 11.51 -4.09 9.19
C ASP A 166 12.64 -5.12 9.19
N THR A 167 13.14 -5.43 10.40
CA THR A 167 14.20 -6.43 10.60
C THR A 167 13.66 -7.86 10.69
N GLY A 168 12.34 -8.06 10.60
CA GLY A 168 11.70 -9.37 10.74
C GLY A 168 12.20 -10.14 11.98
N ALA A 169 12.71 -11.35 11.75
CA ALA A 169 13.22 -12.22 12.81
C ALA A 169 14.68 -11.91 13.24
N ILE A 170 15.36 -10.96 12.60
CA ILE A 170 16.71 -10.54 12.97
C ILE A 170 16.62 -9.69 14.24
N GLU A 171 17.36 -10.09 15.27
CA GLU A 171 17.34 -9.45 16.58
C GLU A 171 18.45 -8.40 16.69
N VAL A 172 18.10 -7.18 17.10
CA VAL A 172 19.08 -6.16 17.48
C VAL A 172 19.48 -6.44 18.92
N THR A 173 20.75 -6.66 19.21
CA THR A 173 21.22 -7.16 20.52
C THR A 173 21.61 -6.07 21.51
N THR A 174 21.73 -4.81 21.06
CA THR A 174 22.01 -3.66 21.94
C THR A 174 20.87 -3.42 22.94
N ARG A 175 21.25 -3.28 24.21
CA ARG A 175 20.35 -2.98 25.34
C ARG A 175 20.98 -1.93 26.24
N ASP A 176 20.17 -1.20 27.02
CA ASP A 176 20.70 -0.34 28.08
C ASP A 176 21.34 -1.18 29.22
N ILE A 177 21.79 -0.53 30.29
CA ILE A 177 22.43 -1.22 31.42
C ILE A 177 21.46 -2.12 32.21
N ASN A 178 20.16 -1.86 32.10
CA ASN A 178 19.09 -2.60 32.78
C ASN A 178 18.49 -3.71 31.90
N GLY A 179 18.96 -3.86 30.66
CA GLY A 179 18.44 -4.84 29.71
C GLY A 179 17.24 -4.36 28.87
N ASN A 180 16.92 -3.07 28.90
CA ASN A 180 15.84 -2.49 28.09
C ASN A 180 16.29 -2.25 26.64
N VAL A 181 15.32 -2.28 25.72
CA VAL A 181 15.53 -1.97 24.30
C VAL A 181 15.87 -0.48 24.13
N ILE A 182 16.84 -0.18 23.26
CA ILE A 182 17.21 1.18 22.90
C ILE A 182 16.22 1.72 21.85
N THR A 183 15.78 2.96 22.02
CA THR A 183 14.89 3.69 21.10
C THR A 183 15.55 4.96 20.59
N GLY A 184 15.01 5.56 19.51
CA GLY A 184 15.50 6.86 19.01
C GLY A 184 15.38 8.02 20.01
N THR A 185 14.59 7.86 21.08
CA THR A 185 14.46 8.83 22.18
C THR A 185 15.39 8.58 23.36
N THR A 186 16.16 7.48 23.33
CA THR A 186 17.15 7.17 24.36
C THR A 186 18.29 8.19 24.30
N SER A 187 18.80 8.64 25.45
CA SER A 187 19.88 9.65 25.49
C SER A 187 21.15 9.14 24.81
N VAL A 188 21.92 10.07 24.20
CA VAL A 188 23.17 9.76 23.50
C VAL A 188 24.09 8.90 24.35
N ASP A 189 24.36 9.31 25.59
CA ASP A 189 25.28 8.62 26.49
C ASP A 189 24.89 7.15 26.69
N VAL A 190 23.59 6.85 26.86
CA VAL A 190 23.10 5.48 27.05
C VAL A 190 23.24 4.66 25.76
N GLN A 191 23.04 5.29 24.59
CA GLN A 191 23.28 4.62 23.30
C GLN A 191 24.76 4.32 23.11
N VAL A 192 25.65 5.28 23.40
CA VAL A 192 27.11 5.11 23.34
C VAL A 192 27.56 4.00 24.29
N ASP A 193 27.11 4.00 25.55
CA ASP A 193 27.41 2.96 26.53
C ASP A 193 26.95 1.56 26.07
N SER A 194 25.81 1.49 25.37
CA SER A 194 25.32 0.25 24.78
C SER A 194 26.22 -0.25 23.66
N ILE A 195 26.61 0.66 22.76
CA ILE A 195 27.51 0.38 21.64
C ILE A 195 28.88 -0.08 22.15
N ILE A 196 29.50 0.66 23.06
CA ILE A 196 30.79 0.31 23.66
C ILE A 196 30.75 -1.10 24.25
N ARG A 197 29.73 -1.43 25.06
CA ARG A 197 29.57 -2.77 25.63
C ARG A 197 29.43 -3.87 24.58
N ASN A 198 28.77 -3.58 23.46
CA ASN A 198 28.57 -4.55 22.39
C ASN A 198 29.87 -4.80 21.59
N ILE A 199 30.62 -3.76 21.24
CA ILE A 199 31.84 -3.91 20.42
C ILE A 199 33.08 -4.32 21.22
N THR A 200 33.15 -4.01 22.52
CA THR A 200 34.36 -4.25 23.34
C THR A 200 34.85 -5.71 23.30
N PRO A 201 33.99 -6.75 23.42
CA PRO A 201 34.44 -8.13 23.34
C PRO A 201 35.11 -8.47 22.01
N GLU A 202 34.62 -7.90 20.91
CA GLU A 202 35.19 -8.12 19.57
C GLU A 202 36.54 -7.39 19.40
N VAL A 203 36.61 -6.13 19.85
CA VAL A 203 37.88 -5.38 19.85
C VAL A 203 38.97 -6.11 20.64
N GLN A 204 38.60 -6.68 21.80
CA GLN A 204 39.50 -7.50 22.62
C GLN A 204 39.86 -8.81 21.92
N ALA A 205 38.90 -9.49 21.27
CA ALA A 205 39.16 -10.73 20.55
C ALA A 205 40.19 -10.52 19.42
N LEU A 206 40.02 -9.47 18.61
CA LEU A 206 40.97 -9.10 17.55
C LEU A 206 42.34 -8.76 18.14
N SER A 207 42.38 -7.89 19.16
CA SER A 207 43.63 -7.50 19.84
C SER A 207 44.40 -8.70 20.41
N ASN A 208 43.69 -9.66 21.01
CA ASN A 208 44.30 -10.88 21.57
C ASN A 208 44.94 -11.79 20.51
N THR A 209 44.60 -11.62 19.24
CA THR A 209 45.24 -12.33 18.11
C THR A 209 46.45 -11.57 17.52
N GLY A 210 46.83 -10.44 18.12
CA GLY A 210 47.96 -9.60 17.69
C GLY A 210 47.60 -8.55 16.65
N ILE A 211 46.31 -8.32 16.39
CA ILE A 211 45.84 -7.24 15.51
C ILE A 211 45.87 -5.93 16.30
N ASN A 212 46.62 -4.95 15.81
CA ASN A 212 46.80 -3.65 16.46
C ASN A 212 46.30 -2.47 15.62
N LYS A 213 45.53 -2.74 14.56
CA LYS A 213 44.92 -1.75 13.68
C LYS A 213 43.45 -2.10 13.54
N ILE A 214 42.55 -1.28 14.09
CA ILE A 214 41.11 -1.59 14.16
C ILE A 214 40.28 -0.42 13.64
N ILE A 215 39.37 -0.75 12.72
CA ILE A 215 38.39 0.15 12.12
C ILE A 215 36.99 -0.21 12.65
N LEU A 216 36.24 0.79 13.10
CA LEU A 216 34.83 0.66 13.39
C LEU A 216 34.02 1.39 12.30
N MET A 217 33.18 0.65 11.59
CA MET A 217 32.20 1.16 10.63
C MET A 217 30.84 1.23 11.31
N THR A 218 30.19 2.38 11.23
CA THR A 218 28.93 2.63 11.92
C THR A 218 27.86 3.17 10.98
N HIS A 219 26.61 2.84 11.27
CA HIS A 219 25.45 3.42 10.61
C HIS A 219 24.41 3.86 11.66
N LEU A 220 24.67 4.98 12.36
CA LEU A 220 23.97 5.36 13.59
C LEU A 220 22.85 6.38 13.41
N GLN A 221 22.58 6.84 12.18
CA GLN A 221 21.60 7.87 11.81
C GLN A 221 21.92 9.29 12.33
N GLU A 222 22.70 9.43 13.40
CA GLU A 222 22.96 10.71 14.05
C GLU A 222 24.45 10.92 14.32
N SER A 223 25.03 11.95 13.72
CA SER A 223 26.47 12.24 13.83
C SER A 223 26.91 12.57 15.26
N ARG A 224 26.02 13.12 16.08
CA ARG A 224 26.28 13.36 17.51
C ARG A 224 26.58 12.09 18.30
N ILE A 225 26.02 10.94 17.90
CA ILE A 225 26.29 9.66 18.56
C ILE A 225 27.68 9.16 18.15
N GLU A 226 28.04 9.29 16.88
CA GLU A 226 29.36 8.90 16.35
C GLU A 226 30.49 9.75 16.97
N ILE A 227 30.25 11.05 17.14
CA ILE A 227 31.18 11.98 17.82
C ILE A 227 31.37 11.56 19.29
N ALA A 228 30.28 11.38 20.03
CA ALA A 228 30.35 10.97 21.44
C ALA A 228 31.00 9.57 21.59
N LEU A 229 30.76 8.67 20.64
CA LEU A 229 31.38 7.36 20.60
C LEU A 229 32.90 7.46 20.36
N ALA A 230 33.36 8.31 19.45
CA ALA A 230 34.79 8.53 19.23
C ALA A 230 35.49 9.09 20.48
N GLU A 231 34.85 10.05 21.17
CA GLU A 231 35.34 10.62 22.43
C GLU A 231 35.47 9.55 23.52
N GLU A 232 34.43 8.72 23.70
CA GLU A 232 34.41 7.68 24.72
C GLU A 232 35.41 6.56 24.42
N MET A 233 35.51 6.10 23.16
CA MET A 233 36.51 5.10 22.76
C MET A 233 37.94 5.58 23.02
N ALA A 234 38.23 6.85 22.73
CA ALA A 234 39.54 7.46 22.99
C ALA A 234 39.81 7.59 24.50
N ALA A 235 38.81 8.00 25.28
CA ALA A 235 38.91 8.14 26.74
C ALA A 235 39.17 6.79 27.44
N LEU A 236 38.51 5.72 26.98
CA LEU A 236 38.69 4.36 27.49
C LEU A 236 39.97 3.69 26.99
N GLY A 237 40.58 4.20 25.92
CA GLY A 237 41.68 3.52 25.23
C GLY A 237 41.24 2.17 24.67
N LEU A 238 40.06 2.13 24.04
CA LEU A 238 39.41 0.88 23.63
C LEU A 238 40.24 0.08 22.62
N GLY A 239 41.11 0.74 21.85
CA GLY A 239 41.94 0.12 20.80
C GLY A 239 41.30 0.16 19.41
N VAL A 240 40.35 1.08 19.18
CA VAL A 240 39.82 1.42 17.85
C VAL A 240 40.54 2.66 17.34
N ASP A 241 41.10 2.60 16.13
CA ASP A 241 41.91 3.69 15.57
C ASP A 241 41.10 4.61 14.66
N LEU A 242 40.20 4.02 13.86
CA LEU A 242 39.41 4.72 12.87
C LEU A 242 37.91 4.46 13.07
N LEU A 243 37.11 5.51 12.98
CA LEU A 243 35.64 5.48 13.01
C LEU A 243 35.09 6.02 11.68
N PHE A 244 34.38 5.19 10.94
CA PHE A 244 33.71 5.56 9.68
C PHE A 244 32.21 5.59 9.90
N GLY A 245 31.62 6.80 9.89
CA GLY A 245 30.21 7.04 10.14
C GLY A 245 29.31 6.92 8.90
N GLY A 246 28.00 6.79 9.16
CA GLY A 246 26.96 6.55 8.17
C GLY A 246 25.55 6.84 8.68
N GLY A 247 24.62 7.10 7.75
CA GLY A 247 23.20 7.36 8.03
C GLY A 247 22.86 8.79 8.46
N SER A 248 23.81 9.53 9.06
CA SER A 248 23.59 10.94 9.44
C SER A 248 23.80 11.93 8.29
N HIS A 249 24.46 11.48 7.21
CA HIS A 249 24.81 12.28 6.04
C HIS A 249 25.61 13.55 6.39
N GLN A 250 26.36 13.50 7.49
CA GLN A 250 27.12 14.62 8.00
C GLN A 250 28.28 14.94 7.06
N GLN A 251 28.09 15.96 6.21
CA GLN A 251 29.13 16.39 5.29
C GLN A 251 30.31 16.99 6.07
N MET A 252 31.50 16.59 5.65
CA MET A 252 32.77 17.10 6.15
C MET A 252 33.53 17.83 5.03
N SER A 253 34.47 18.69 5.39
CA SER A 253 35.30 19.43 4.45
C SER A 253 36.73 19.51 4.95
N SER A 254 37.69 19.43 4.04
CA SER A 254 39.10 19.63 4.37
C SER A 254 39.32 21.03 4.95
N SER A 255 40.10 21.12 6.03
CA SER A 255 40.45 22.41 6.67
C SER A 255 41.28 23.31 5.76
N THR A 256 41.92 22.75 4.73
CA THR A 256 42.68 23.49 3.71
C THR A 256 41.82 23.90 2.51
N GLY A 257 40.59 23.41 2.42
CA GLY A 257 39.72 23.57 1.24
C GLY A 257 40.13 22.70 0.05
N VAL A 258 41.04 21.74 0.24
CA VAL A 258 41.51 20.82 -0.81
C VAL A 258 41.26 19.37 -0.36
N PRO A 259 40.55 18.53 -1.16
CA PRO A 259 39.84 18.87 -2.40
C PRO A 259 38.68 19.85 -2.16
N PRO A 260 38.33 20.70 -3.16
CA PRO A 260 37.25 21.64 -3.02
C PRO A 260 35.88 20.93 -3.02
N LEU A 261 34.93 21.53 -2.32
CA LEU A 261 33.52 21.11 -2.33
C LEU A 261 32.89 21.30 -3.70
N ARG A 262 31.74 20.66 -3.89
CA ARG A 262 30.88 20.84 -5.07
C ARG A 262 30.40 22.29 -5.18
N GLU A 263 30.25 22.77 -6.40
CA GLU A 263 29.88 24.17 -6.66
C GLU A 263 28.51 24.54 -6.04
N ASP A 264 27.52 23.65 -6.16
CA ASP A 264 26.18 23.85 -5.61
C ASP A 264 26.16 23.99 -4.08
N GLU A 265 27.09 23.32 -3.39
CA GLU A 265 27.25 23.42 -1.93
C GLU A 265 27.96 24.70 -1.49
N THR A 266 28.74 25.35 -2.36
CA THR A 266 29.32 26.67 -2.08
C THR A 266 28.34 27.81 -2.27
N GLN A 267 27.29 27.60 -3.06
CA GLN A 267 26.28 28.62 -3.40
C GLN A 267 25.02 28.56 -2.51
N GLN A 268 24.67 27.38 -1.97
CA GLN A 268 23.41 27.18 -1.23
C GLN A 268 23.53 27.17 0.30
N ASN A 269 24.73 27.11 0.89
CA ASN A 269 24.86 26.80 2.32
C ASN A 269 24.76 28.00 3.27
N ASN A 270 23.52 28.50 3.42
CA ASN A 270 23.01 29.15 4.65
C ASN A 270 22.98 28.16 5.84
N GLY A 271 24.12 27.61 6.25
CA GLY A 271 24.27 26.99 7.57
C GLY A 271 24.21 25.45 7.71
N GLN A 272 24.45 24.64 6.66
CA GLN A 272 24.95 23.29 6.95
C GLN A 272 26.31 23.43 7.62
N LEU A 273 26.42 22.98 8.88
CA LEU A 273 27.66 22.98 9.66
C LEU A 273 28.65 21.99 9.05
N LEU A 274 29.38 22.40 8.02
CA LEU A 274 30.50 21.64 7.47
C LEU A 274 31.48 21.32 8.61
N GLN A 275 31.68 20.04 8.87
CA GLN A 275 32.60 19.58 9.90
C GLN A 275 34.02 19.45 9.33
N PRO A 276 35.08 19.62 10.13
CA PRO A 276 36.44 19.36 9.68
C PRO A 276 36.64 17.91 9.26
N PHE A 277 37.29 17.68 8.12
CA PHE A 277 37.73 16.35 7.68
C PHE A 277 39.24 16.16 7.88
N PRO A 278 39.69 15.04 8.48
CA PRO A 278 38.94 14.22 9.43
C PRO A 278 38.81 14.93 10.80
N GLN A 279 37.95 14.42 11.67
CA GLN A 279 37.94 14.80 13.09
C GLN A 279 38.87 13.87 13.88
N VAL A 280 39.58 14.42 14.87
CA VAL A 280 40.54 13.66 15.69
C VAL A 280 40.18 13.82 17.16
N TYR A 281 39.98 12.69 17.84
CA TYR A 281 39.61 12.62 19.25
C TYR A 281 40.70 11.94 20.07
N GLY A 282 40.91 12.40 21.30
CA GLY A 282 41.99 11.92 22.17
C GLY A 282 43.38 12.36 21.74
N GLY A 283 44.40 11.61 22.13
CA GLY A 283 45.80 11.90 21.81
C GLY A 283 46.75 10.76 22.15
N GLY A 284 47.98 10.85 21.65
CA GLY A 284 49.00 9.81 21.86
C GLY A 284 48.63 8.51 21.14
N ASP A 285 48.68 7.40 21.88
CA ASP A 285 48.40 6.04 21.42
C ASP A 285 46.89 5.71 21.38
N ASN A 286 46.03 6.50 22.03
CA ASN A 286 44.58 6.26 22.12
C ASN A 286 43.75 7.21 21.23
N ARG A 287 44.34 7.72 20.15
CA ARG A 287 43.62 8.66 19.27
C ARG A 287 42.62 7.89 18.40
N VAL A 288 41.45 8.49 18.17
CA VAL A 288 40.44 7.99 17.24
C VAL A 288 40.26 9.01 16.12
N ILE A 289 40.35 8.58 14.86
CA ILE A 289 40.07 9.43 13.70
C ILE A 289 38.67 9.13 13.19
N TYR A 290 37.80 10.13 13.18
CA TYR A 290 36.42 10.03 12.72
C TYR A 290 36.23 10.69 11.36
N VAL A 291 35.57 9.96 10.45
CA VAL A 291 35.18 10.43 9.12
C VAL A 291 33.72 10.10 8.83
N ASN A 292 33.04 10.96 8.09
CA ASN A 292 31.68 10.76 7.59
C ASN A 292 31.55 11.43 6.21
N SER A 293 30.53 11.08 5.43
CA SER A 293 30.29 11.59 4.08
C SER A 293 28.82 11.97 3.87
N ALA A 294 28.57 12.86 2.91
CA ALA A 294 27.21 13.12 2.43
C ALA A 294 26.60 11.89 1.73
N ALA A 295 25.27 11.92 1.59
CA ALA A 295 24.49 10.90 0.89
C ALA A 295 24.66 10.93 -0.65
N ASN A 296 23.99 9.98 -1.32
CA ASN A 296 23.74 9.96 -2.76
C ASN A 296 25.00 9.99 -3.63
N TYR A 297 26.08 9.34 -3.16
CA TYR A 297 27.37 9.29 -3.86
C TYR A 297 27.93 10.67 -4.24
N ARG A 298 27.54 11.75 -3.53
CA ARG A 298 28.00 13.13 -3.85
C ARG A 298 29.50 13.31 -3.67
N TYR A 299 30.09 12.51 -2.77
CA TYR A 299 31.50 12.48 -2.47
C TYR A 299 32.00 11.03 -2.30
N LEU A 300 33.27 10.84 -2.65
CA LEU A 300 34.07 9.68 -2.28
C LEU A 300 35.13 10.15 -1.28
N ASN A 301 35.06 9.67 -0.04
CA ASN A 301 36.06 10.04 0.96
C ASN A 301 37.32 9.19 0.79
N GLN A 302 38.49 9.83 0.82
CA GLN A 302 39.79 9.18 0.93
C GLN A 302 40.46 9.60 2.24
N LEU A 303 40.92 8.64 3.02
CA LEU A 303 41.72 8.88 4.22
C LEU A 303 43.04 8.12 4.08
N VAL A 304 44.16 8.85 4.08
CA VAL A 304 45.51 8.28 3.97
C VAL A 304 46.18 8.39 5.33
N VAL A 305 46.48 7.24 5.95
CA VAL A 305 47.09 7.18 7.29
C VAL A 305 48.35 6.32 7.30
N THR A 306 49.33 6.74 8.09
CA THR A 306 50.55 5.97 8.36
C THR A 306 50.52 5.45 9.79
N PHE A 307 50.67 4.14 9.95
CA PHE A 307 50.78 3.47 11.25
C PHE A 307 52.26 3.21 11.60
N ASP A 308 52.61 3.28 12.89
CA ASP A 308 53.87 2.73 13.41
C ASP A 308 53.75 1.22 13.67
N ASP A 309 54.86 0.57 14.05
CA ASP A 309 54.90 -0.88 14.34
C ASP A 309 54.00 -1.30 15.52
N ARG A 310 53.58 -0.34 16.37
CA ARG A 310 52.66 -0.57 17.48
C ARG A 310 51.20 -0.43 17.06
N GLY A 311 50.93 -0.03 15.82
CA GLY A 311 49.58 0.21 15.32
C GLY A 311 49.06 1.61 15.60
N VAL A 312 49.92 2.56 15.98
CA VAL A 312 49.52 3.94 16.28
C VAL A 312 49.64 4.81 15.04
N ILE A 313 48.60 5.61 14.75
CA ILE A 313 48.61 6.54 13.62
C ILE A 313 49.58 7.69 13.88
N THR A 314 50.56 7.86 13.00
CA THR A 314 51.60 8.89 13.10
C THR A 314 51.35 10.08 12.17
N THR A 315 50.67 9.88 11.05
CA THR A 315 50.44 10.94 10.04
C THR A 315 49.12 10.70 9.31
N ILE A 316 48.41 11.80 9.01
CA ILE A 316 47.32 11.85 8.03
C ILE A 316 47.91 12.56 6.80
N GLY A 317 47.84 11.92 5.64
CA GLY A 317 48.40 12.46 4.40
C GLY A 317 47.57 13.61 3.83
N ASP A 318 48.24 14.55 3.17
CA ASP A 318 47.62 15.76 2.59
C ASP A 318 46.58 15.46 1.49
N ASP A 319 46.66 14.26 0.89
CA ASP A 319 45.70 13.78 -0.11
C ASP A 319 44.38 13.25 0.51
N SER A 320 44.24 13.31 1.84
CA SER A 320 43.02 12.91 2.54
C SER A 320 41.95 13.97 2.38
N GLY A 321 40.75 13.58 1.96
CA GLY A 321 39.63 14.48 1.81
C GLY A 321 38.40 13.85 1.16
N PRO A 322 37.26 14.57 1.20
CA PRO A 322 36.07 14.23 0.43
C PRO A 322 36.25 14.67 -1.03
N TYR A 323 36.34 13.71 -1.96
CA TYR A 323 36.44 13.99 -3.40
C TYR A 323 35.05 14.09 -4.00
N ALA A 324 34.67 15.27 -4.50
CA ALA A 324 33.41 15.48 -5.19
C ALA A 324 33.30 14.57 -6.43
N THR A 325 32.10 14.06 -6.69
CA THR A 325 31.81 13.16 -7.83
C THR A 325 31.13 13.87 -9.01
N ASP A 326 31.05 15.21 -8.98
CA ASP A 326 30.62 16.01 -10.12
C ASP A 326 31.70 16.09 -11.21
N ILE A 327 31.35 16.66 -12.38
CA ILE A 327 32.26 16.81 -13.51
C ILE A 327 33.57 17.48 -13.09
N ALA A 328 33.48 18.57 -12.30
CA ALA A 328 34.66 19.30 -11.82
C ALA A 328 35.51 18.45 -10.85
N GLY A 329 34.87 17.66 -9.98
CA GLY A 329 35.53 16.72 -9.08
C GLY A 329 36.30 15.63 -9.81
N VAL A 330 35.70 15.06 -10.86
CA VAL A 330 36.33 14.04 -11.70
C VAL A 330 37.46 14.63 -12.55
N ASP A 331 37.27 15.80 -13.16
CA ASP A 331 38.30 16.54 -13.92
C ASP A 331 39.60 16.70 -13.14
N ARG A 332 39.52 17.07 -11.86
CA ARG A 332 40.69 17.26 -10.98
C ARG A 332 41.53 16.00 -10.76
N LEU A 333 41.00 14.82 -11.09
CA LEU A 333 41.67 13.53 -10.88
C LEU A 333 42.38 12.99 -12.13
N TYR A 334 42.25 13.67 -13.27
CA TYR A 334 42.87 13.26 -14.53
C TYR A 334 43.71 14.40 -15.12
N ASP A 335 44.75 14.04 -15.87
CA ASP A 335 45.61 15.03 -16.55
C ASP A 335 44.90 15.67 -17.76
N GLU A 336 43.90 14.99 -18.33
CA GLU A 336 43.08 15.51 -19.42
C GLU A 336 41.87 16.28 -18.89
N SER A 337 41.44 17.31 -19.64
CA SER A 337 40.29 18.10 -19.24
C SER A 337 38.98 17.36 -19.51
N ILE A 338 38.19 17.19 -18.46
CA ILE A 338 36.85 16.61 -18.42
C ILE A 338 35.85 17.73 -18.14
N THR A 339 35.00 18.03 -19.13
CA THR A 339 34.06 19.17 -19.09
C THR A 339 32.61 18.76 -19.33
N THR A 340 32.37 17.49 -19.64
CA THR A 340 31.05 16.96 -19.97
C THR A 340 30.78 15.66 -19.21
N PHE A 341 29.51 15.32 -19.01
CA PHE A 341 29.13 14.07 -18.38
C PHE A 341 29.52 12.85 -19.21
N ASP A 342 29.48 12.92 -20.55
CA ASP A 342 29.91 11.81 -21.41
C ASP A 342 31.41 11.48 -21.24
N GLN A 343 32.24 12.49 -21.03
CA GLN A 343 33.65 12.27 -20.70
C GLN A 343 33.82 11.62 -19.31
N VAL A 344 33.00 11.99 -18.33
CA VAL A 344 32.96 11.30 -17.03
C VAL A 344 32.55 9.83 -17.22
N ARG A 345 31.50 9.56 -17.99
CA ARG A 345 31.02 8.20 -18.30
C ARG A 345 32.10 7.36 -19.00
N ALA A 346 32.89 7.96 -19.87
CA ALA A 346 34.02 7.28 -20.53
C ALA A 346 35.17 6.90 -19.57
N LYS A 347 35.21 7.47 -18.35
CA LYS A 347 36.15 7.10 -17.28
C LYS A 347 35.57 6.14 -16.24
N ALA A 348 34.25 6.02 -16.20
CA ALA A 348 33.55 5.13 -15.29
C ALA A 348 33.77 3.66 -15.69
N ASP A 349 33.52 2.76 -14.74
CA ASP A 349 33.44 1.34 -15.05
C ASP A 349 32.31 1.10 -16.05
N GLN A 350 32.60 0.38 -17.14
CA GLN A 350 31.62 0.20 -18.22
C GLN A 350 30.50 -0.75 -17.83
N ASP A 351 30.73 -1.71 -16.94
CA ASP A 351 29.68 -2.62 -16.47
C ASP A 351 28.67 -1.84 -15.60
N ILE A 352 29.16 -0.91 -14.77
CA ILE A 352 28.30 0.04 -14.02
C ILE A 352 27.50 0.92 -14.99
N VAL A 353 28.15 1.44 -16.04
CA VAL A 353 27.48 2.30 -17.03
C VAL A 353 26.37 1.55 -17.74
N GLU A 354 26.59 0.29 -18.13
CA GLU A 354 25.56 -0.56 -18.75
C GLU A 354 24.38 -0.82 -17.81
N ILE A 355 24.64 -1.14 -16.53
CA ILE A 355 23.58 -1.35 -15.53
C ILE A 355 22.74 -0.08 -15.34
N VAL A 356 23.39 1.07 -15.18
CA VAL A 356 22.70 2.37 -15.00
C VAL A 356 21.88 2.73 -16.23
N ASP A 357 22.40 2.49 -17.44
CA ASP A 357 21.67 2.73 -18.69
C ASP A 357 20.45 1.80 -18.84
N GLY A 358 20.59 0.52 -18.44
CA GLY A 358 19.48 -0.43 -18.44
C GLY A 358 18.34 0.03 -17.52
N VAL A 359 18.67 0.45 -16.29
CA VAL A 359 17.67 0.99 -15.36
C VAL A 359 17.07 2.29 -15.90
N ARG A 360 17.89 3.22 -16.41
CA ARG A 360 17.42 4.49 -16.97
C ARG A 360 16.46 4.26 -18.14
N GLY A 361 16.82 3.40 -19.10
CA GLY A 361 15.97 3.10 -20.25
C GLY A 361 14.61 2.55 -19.83
N PHE A 362 14.55 1.72 -18.79
CA PHE A 362 13.28 1.24 -18.26
C PHE A 362 12.48 2.34 -17.54
N VAL A 363 13.13 3.17 -16.72
CA VAL A 363 12.47 4.33 -16.08
C VAL A 363 11.91 5.29 -17.14
N ASP A 364 12.64 5.52 -18.23
CA ASP A 364 12.19 6.35 -19.35
C ASP A 364 10.93 5.75 -20.03
N ILE A 365 10.84 4.42 -20.17
CA ILE A 365 9.62 3.73 -20.66
C ILE A 365 8.44 3.98 -19.72
N LEU A 366 8.65 3.85 -18.40
CA LEU A 366 7.60 4.09 -17.42
C LEU A 366 7.13 5.55 -17.44
N ASP A 367 8.06 6.51 -17.54
CA ASP A 367 7.74 7.94 -17.54
C ASP A 367 7.07 8.41 -18.84
N GLY A 368 7.40 7.77 -19.97
CA GLY A 368 6.74 8.03 -21.26
C GLY A 368 5.38 7.35 -21.43
N THR A 369 4.99 6.42 -20.55
CA THR A 369 3.70 5.72 -20.62
C THR A 369 2.63 6.52 -19.86
N ILE A 370 1.83 7.31 -20.58
CA ILE A 370 0.85 8.25 -20.00
C ILE A 370 -0.54 7.62 -19.87
N PHE A 371 -1.16 7.76 -18.70
CA PHE A 371 -2.50 7.23 -18.42
C PHE A 371 -3.58 8.31 -18.23
N GLY A 372 -3.19 9.57 -18.02
CA GLY A 372 -4.13 10.68 -17.92
C GLY A 372 -3.42 11.99 -17.59
N GLN A 373 -4.20 13.02 -17.26
CA GLN A 373 -3.72 14.36 -16.97
C GLN A 373 -4.34 14.94 -15.69
N THR A 374 -3.59 15.82 -15.03
CA THR A 374 -4.04 16.66 -13.92
C THR A 374 -3.53 18.09 -14.06
N ASP A 375 -4.41 19.06 -13.82
CA ASP A 375 -4.06 20.49 -13.74
C ASP A 375 -3.50 20.88 -12.36
N VAL A 376 -3.59 19.96 -11.38
CA VAL A 376 -3.28 20.22 -9.97
C VAL A 376 -2.27 19.22 -9.43
N PHE A 377 -1.61 19.62 -8.35
CA PHE A 377 -0.81 18.72 -7.52
C PHE A 377 -1.70 17.69 -6.83
N LEU A 378 -1.29 16.42 -6.87
CA LEU A 378 -2.00 15.35 -6.16
C LEU A 378 -1.27 15.04 -4.86
N ASN A 379 -1.89 15.37 -3.74
CA ASN A 379 -1.29 15.34 -2.42
C ASN A 379 -1.11 13.91 -1.91
N GLY A 380 0.10 13.39 -2.07
CA GLY A 380 0.57 12.14 -1.47
C GLY A 380 1.52 12.34 -0.29
N VAL A 381 1.57 13.54 0.30
CA VAL A 381 2.50 13.86 1.39
C VAL A 381 2.18 12.99 2.60
N ARG A 382 3.20 12.29 3.12
CA ARG A 382 3.05 11.31 4.22
C ARG A 382 2.32 11.85 5.45
N GLY A 383 2.53 13.13 5.80
CA GLY A 383 1.86 13.77 6.93
C GLY A 383 0.34 13.88 6.69
N ASP A 384 -0.04 14.21 5.46
CA ASP A 384 -1.41 14.59 5.11
C ASP A 384 -2.25 13.35 4.85
N VAL A 385 -1.78 12.43 3.99
CA VAL A 385 -2.50 11.17 3.67
C VAL A 385 -2.76 10.29 4.89
N ARG A 386 -2.08 10.56 6.01
CA ARG A 386 -2.20 9.84 7.28
C ARG A 386 -2.98 10.57 8.37
N THR A 387 -3.45 11.78 8.09
CA THR A 387 -4.10 12.63 9.10
C THR A 387 -5.31 13.42 8.60
N GLN A 388 -5.51 13.52 7.28
CA GLN A 388 -6.58 14.29 6.66
C GLN A 388 -7.02 13.73 5.30
N GLU A 389 -8.11 14.28 4.77
CA GLU A 389 -8.50 14.05 3.38
C GLU A 389 -7.39 14.55 2.44
N THR A 390 -7.16 13.82 1.35
CA THR A 390 -6.28 14.27 0.28
C THR A 390 -6.91 13.98 -1.08
N ASN A 391 -6.68 14.85 -2.06
CA ASN A 391 -7.21 14.64 -3.41
C ASN A 391 -6.66 13.37 -4.09
N LEU A 392 -5.39 13.00 -3.85
CA LEU A 392 -4.82 11.73 -4.32
C LEU A 392 -5.46 10.53 -3.60
N GLY A 393 -5.74 10.66 -2.30
CA GLY A 393 -6.45 9.64 -1.53
C GLY A 393 -7.86 9.39 -2.06
N ASN A 394 -8.60 10.46 -2.34
CA ASN A 394 -9.92 10.41 -2.95
C ASN A 394 -9.88 9.74 -4.33
N LEU A 395 -8.99 10.19 -5.23
CA LEU A 395 -8.83 9.59 -6.56
C LEU A 395 -8.48 8.10 -6.49
N THR A 396 -7.62 7.69 -5.55
CA THR A 396 -7.25 6.28 -5.39
C THR A 396 -8.44 5.43 -4.94
N ALA A 397 -9.25 5.93 -4.01
CA ALA A 397 -10.44 5.22 -3.56
C ALA A 397 -11.52 5.17 -4.66
N ASP A 398 -11.73 6.27 -5.39
CA ASP A 398 -12.67 6.32 -6.52
C ASP A 398 -12.24 5.38 -7.66
N ALA A 399 -10.93 5.27 -7.93
CA ALA A 399 -10.40 4.33 -8.91
C ALA A 399 -10.66 2.87 -8.53
N GLN A 400 -10.49 2.50 -7.25
CA GLN A 400 -10.82 1.15 -6.78
C GLN A 400 -12.31 0.84 -6.93
N ASP A 401 -13.18 1.83 -6.68
CA ASP A 401 -14.63 1.71 -6.85
C ASP A 401 -14.98 1.44 -8.33
N PHE A 402 -14.58 2.36 -9.22
CA PHE A 402 -14.76 2.22 -10.68
C PHE A 402 -14.29 0.85 -11.20
N TYR A 403 -13.09 0.44 -10.79
CA TYR A 403 -12.50 -0.81 -11.24
C TYR A 403 -13.28 -2.03 -10.70
N ALA A 404 -13.67 -2.02 -9.43
CA ALA A 404 -14.44 -3.11 -8.84
C ALA A 404 -15.87 -3.22 -9.41
N GLU A 405 -16.52 -2.11 -9.75
CA GLU A 405 -17.84 -2.12 -10.38
C GLU A 405 -17.82 -2.81 -11.75
N ALA A 406 -16.75 -2.65 -12.54
CA ALA A 406 -16.59 -3.37 -13.81
C ALA A 406 -16.59 -4.89 -13.59
N TYR A 407 -15.79 -5.39 -12.64
CA TYR A 407 -15.77 -6.82 -12.29
C TYR A 407 -17.11 -7.30 -11.74
N LEU A 408 -17.74 -6.51 -10.88
CA LEU A 408 -19.01 -6.86 -10.26
C LEU A 408 -20.11 -6.99 -11.31
N ASN A 409 -20.14 -6.12 -12.32
CA ASN A 409 -21.14 -6.12 -13.38
C ASN A 409 -20.92 -7.24 -14.40
N GLU A 410 -19.67 -7.54 -14.77
CA GLU A 410 -19.36 -8.57 -15.76
C GLU A 410 -19.43 -9.99 -15.17
N HIS A 411 -18.86 -10.17 -13.97
CA HIS A 411 -18.73 -11.50 -13.33
C HIS A 411 -19.81 -11.79 -12.29
N ASN A 412 -20.72 -10.83 -12.03
CA ASN A 412 -21.78 -10.94 -11.02
C ASN A 412 -21.24 -11.35 -9.63
N LEU A 413 -20.11 -10.74 -9.22
CA LEU A 413 -19.35 -11.13 -8.03
C LEU A 413 -20.13 -10.98 -6.72
N LEU A 414 -20.99 -9.96 -6.64
CA LEU A 414 -21.84 -9.68 -5.48
C LEU A 414 -23.31 -9.64 -5.94
N PRO A 415 -23.99 -10.80 -6.05
CA PRO A 415 -25.37 -10.86 -6.50
C PRO A 415 -26.28 -9.93 -5.69
N GLY A 416 -26.96 -9.02 -6.39
CA GLY A 416 -27.83 -8.01 -5.75
C GLY A 416 -27.23 -6.64 -5.55
N PHE A 417 -25.94 -6.49 -5.79
CA PHE A 417 -25.28 -5.20 -5.92
C PHE A 417 -24.96 -4.98 -7.40
N ASN A 418 -25.10 -3.75 -7.85
CA ASN A 418 -24.67 -3.25 -9.16
C ASN A 418 -23.74 -2.03 -9.03
N ARG A 419 -23.32 -1.75 -7.79
CA ARG A 419 -22.44 -0.66 -7.40
C ARG A 419 -21.65 -1.01 -6.13
N ILE A 420 -20.54 -0.34 -5.88
CA ILE A 420 -19.86 -0.43 -4.58
C ILE A 420 -20.33 0.72 -3.66
N ASP A 421 -20.69 0.40 -2.42
CA ASP A 421 -21.11 1.40 -1.44
C ASP A 421 -19.91 2.03 -0.71
N ILE A 422 -18.85 1.24 -0.50
CA ILE A 422 -17.71 1.61 0.37
C ILE A 422 -16.41 1.29 -0.35
N SER A 423 -15.64 2.30 -0.72
CA SER A 423 -14.25 2.14 -1.16
C SER A 423 -13.30 2.78 -0.17
N PHE A 424 -12.22 2.09 0.18
CA PHE A 424 -11.18 2.69 1.00
C PHE A 424 -9.80 2.08 0.77
N THR A 425 -8.78 2.90 1.03
CA THR A 425 -7.37 2.52 1.15
C THR A 425 -6.77 3.19 2.39
N ASN A 426 -5.72 2.62 2.97
CA ASN A 426 -5.00 3.25 4.05
C ASN A 426 -3.94 4.24 3.48
N GLY A 427 -3.70 5.35 4.17
CA GLY A 427 -2.65 6.32 3.81
C GLY A 427 -1.23 5.74 3.83
N GLY A 428 -1.04 4.56 4.42
CA GLY A 428 0.17 3.78 4.33
C GLY A 428 0.46 3.24 2.92
N SER A 429 -0.56 3.02 2.09
CA SER A 429 -0.41 2.55 0.71
C SER A 429 -0.06 3.68 -0.28
N ILE A 430 -0.32 4.94 0.07
CA ILE A 430 0.11 6.12 -0.70
C ILE A 430 1.49 6.55 -0.19
N ARG A 431 2.48 6.51 -1.07
CA ARG A 431 3.91 6.59 -0.71
C ARG A 431 4.58 7.87 -1.14
N ASP A 432 3.99 8.57 -2.10
CA ASP A 432 4.53 9.79 -2.69
C ASP A 432 3.41 10.60 -3.34
N GLN A 433 3.63 11.91 -3.45
CA GLN A 433 2.80 12.82 -4.26
C GLN A 433 2.99 12.60 -5.76
N ILE A 434 1.99 12.97 -6.56
CA ILE A 434 2.12 13.11 -8.01
C ILE A 434 2.18 14.61 -8.33
N GLY A 435 3.30 15.04 -8.91
CA GLY A 435 3.71 16.44 -8.97
C GLY A 435 4.87 16.74 -8.02
N ARG A 436 5.21 18.03 -7.87
CA ARG A 436 6.33 18.43 -7.01
C ARG A 436 6.09 19.74 -6.29
N PHE A 437 6.88 19.94 -5.25
CA PHE A 437 7.05 21.25 -4.66
C PHE A 437 8.13 22.05 -5.39
N ALA A 438 7.93 23.36 -5.50
CA ALA A 438 8.93 24.32 -5.95
C ALA A 438 9.01 25.49 -4.97
N ILE A 439 10.14 26.19 -4.94
CA ILE A 439 10.29 27.43 -4.17
C ILE A 439 9.88 28.58 -5.09
N GLY A 440 8.76 29.21 -4.79
CA GLY A 440 8.32 30.47 -5.41
C GLY A 440 8.67 31.69 -4.55
N ASP A 441 8.36 32.88 -5.07
CA ASP A 441 8.68 34.17 -4.43
C ASP A 441 8.08 34.34 -3.02
N SER A 442 7.02 33.60 -2.70
CA SER A 442 6.28 33.67 -1.43
C SER A 442 6.35 32.38 -0.59
N GLY A 443 7.21 31.42 -0.96
CA GLY A 443 7.37 30.16 -0.24
C GLY A 443 7.24 28.94 -1.14
N ILE A 444 7.00 27.78 -0.52
CA ILE A 444 6.85 26.50 -1.22
C ILE A 444 5.49 26.48 -1.93
N ILE A 445 5.48 26.24 -3.23
CA ILE A 445 4.28 26.10 -4.06
C ILE A 445 4.16 24.66 -4.58
N PRO A 446 2.97 24.03 -4.51
CA PRO A 446 2.70 22.75 -5.15
C PRO A 446 2.48 22.96 -6.66
N LEU A 447 3.07 22.09 -7.48
CA LEU A 447 2.96 22.09 -8.94
C LEU A 447 2.50 20.72 -9.44
N PRO A 448 1.74 20.65 -10.56
CA PRO A 448 1.38 19.38 -11.20
C PRO A 448 2.64 18.60 -11.66
N PRO A 449 2.47 17.35 -12.14
CA PRO A 449 3.55 16.61 -12.79
C PRO A 449 4.30 17.46 -13.80
N GLN A 450 5.62 17.39 -13.79
CA GLN A 450 6.43 18.20 -14.69
C GLN A 450 6.65 17.47 -16.01
N ALA A 451 6.81 18.25 -17.08
CA ALA A 451 7.22 17.73 -18.36
C ALA A 451 8.58 17.02 -18.28
N ASN A 452 8.70 15.93 -19.04
CA ASN A 452 9.97 15.28 -19.36
C ASN A 452 10.11 15.19 -20.90
N PRO A 453 10.79 16.16 -21.52
CA PRO A 453 10.97 16.19 -22.97
C PRO A 453 11.72 14.99 -23.56
N ASP A 454 12.54 14.30 -22.76
CA ASP A 454 13.32 13.15 -23.24
C ASP A 454 12.43 11.95 -23.60
N VAL A 455 11.23 11.88 -23.00
CA VAL A 455 10.26 10.80 -23.21
C VAL A 455 8.92 11.29 -23.77
N GLY A 456 8.81 12.60 -24.07
CA GLY A 456 7.61 13.21 -24.62
C GLY A 456 6.46 13.41 -23.62
N LYS A 457 6.75 13.36 -22.31
CA LYS A 457 5.79 13.66 -21.25
C LYS A 457 5.63 15.17 -21.11
N GLU A 458 4.40 15.67 -21.15
CA GLU A 458 4.09 17.09 -20.98
C GLU A 458 3.77 17.44 -19.52
N GLU A 459 3.73 18.73 -19.19
CA GLU A 459 3.31 19.16 -17.84
C GLU A 459 1.85 18.78 -17.59
N GLY A 460 1.57 18.19 -16.43
CA GLY A 460 0.26 17.68 -16.05
C GLY A 460 0.02 16.21 -16.44
N ASP A 461 0.83 15.63 -17.32
CA ASP A 461 0.70 14.20 -17.65
C ASP A 461 1.04 13.32 -16.45
N ILE A 462 0.19 12.33 -16.19
CA ILE A 462 0.38 11.28 -15.18
C ILE A 462 0.87 10.03 -15.90
N SER A 463 2.14 9.70 -15.65
CA SER A 463 2.82 8.54 -16.22
C SER A 463 2.71 7.29 -15.35
N GLN A 464 3.05 6.12 -15.91
CA GLN A 464 3.24 4.90 -15.14
C GLN A 464 4.30 5.08 -14.04
N LEU A 465 5.35 5.87 -14.29
CA LEU A 465 6.36 6.18 -13.29
C LEU A 465 5.74 6.90 -12.08
N ASP A 466 4.88 7.90 -12.31
CA ASP A 466 4.18 8.63 -11.24
C ASP A 466 3.30 7.68 -10.41
N ILE A 467 2.49 6.84 -11.08
CA ILE A 467 1.62 5.86 -10.41
C ILE A 467 2.46 4.85 -9.60
N SER A 468 3.50 4.28 -10.20
CA SER A 468 4.34 3.27 -9.55
C SER A 468 5.10 3.82 -8.34
N ASN A 469 5.44 5.12 -8.34
CA ASN A 469 6.09 5.81 -7.23
C ASN A 469 5.11 6.16 -6.11
N SER A 470 3.89 6.59 -6.45
CA SER A 470 2.88 6.93 -5.46
C SER A 470 2.21 5.70 -4.84
N LEU A 471 1.98 4.64 -5.63
CA LEU A 471 1.29 3.41 -5.23
C LEU A 471 2.25 2.19 -5.26
N ARG A 472 3.43 2.32 -4.63
CA ARG A 472 4.55 1.35 -4.74
C ARG A 472 4.20 -0.09 -4.37
N PHE A 473 3.27 -0.26 -3.44
CA PHE A 473 2.75 -1.56 -3.07
C PHE A 473 1.55 -1.84 -3.96
N ASP A 474 1.79 -2.42 -5.13
CA ASP A 474 0.77 -2.81 -6.12
C ASP A 474 -0.12 -3.95 -5.61
N GLY A 475 -0.84 -3.67 -4.53
CA GLY A 475 -1.66 -4.61 -3.76
C GLY A 475 -2.84 -5.10 -4.58
N ASP A 476 -3.27 -6.33 -4.30
CA ASP A 476 -4.46 -6.90 -4.89
C ASP A 476 -5.72 -6.22 -4.34
N ILE A 477 -6.73 -6.07 -5.20
CA ILE A 477 -8.04 -5.53 -4.84
C ILE A 477 -8.97 -6.69 -4.51
N VAL A 478 -9.79 -6.49 -3.49
CA VAL A 478 -10.85 -7.41 -3.10
C VAL A 478 -12.18 -6.69 -2.98
N VAL A 479 -13.26 -7.39 -3.31
CA VAL A 479 -14.64 -6.95 -3.08
C VAL A 479 -15.31 -7.86 -2.06
N GLY A 480 -16.30 -7.36 -1.34
CA GLY A 480 -17.06 -8.15 -0.39
C GLY A 480 -18.28 -7.40 0.13
N THR A 481 -18.82 -7.87 1.25
CA THR A 481 -19.98 -7.26 1.92
C THR A 481 -19.68 -6.99 3.39
N VAL A 482 -20.20 -5.89 3.93
CA VAL A 482 -20.08 -5.56 5.35
C VAL A 482 -21.43 -5.10 5.90
N ASN A 483 -21.75 -5.41 7.15
CA ASN A 483 -22.96 -4.90 7.79
C ASN A 483 -22.74 -3.51 8.41
N ALA A 484 -23.80 -2.80 8.79
CA ALA A 484 -23.72 -1.44 9.35
C ALA A 484 -22.83 -1.34 10.60
N THR A 485 -22.84 -2.35 11.47
CA THR A 485 -21.92 -2.41 12.62
C THR A 485 -20.47 -2.52 12.18
N GLY A 486 -20.17 -3.41 11.23
CA GLY A 486 -18.83 -3.57 10.66
C GLY A 486 -18.36 -2.32 9.93
N PHE A 487 -19.25 -1.63 9.22
CA PHE A 487 -18.93 -0.37 8.56
C PHE A 487 -18.52 0.72 9.57
N LEU A 488 -19.28 0.87 10.66
CA LEU A 488 -18.88 1.78 11.75
C LEU A 488 -17.54 1.36 12.37
N GLN A 489 -17.30 0.06 12.57
CA GLN A 489 -16.01 -0.42 13.09
C GLN A 489 -14.84 -0.09 12.15
N LEU A 490 -15.03 -0.21 10.83
CA LEU A 490 -14.04 0.19 9.83
C LEU A 490 -13.79 1.70 9.90
N ALA A 491 -14.86 2.52 9.89
CA ALA A 491 -14.76 3.98 9.95
C ALA A 491 -14.06 4.46 11.24
N GLU A 492 -14.38 3.89 12.40
CA GLU A 492 -13.69 4.18 13.66
C GLU A 492 -12.21 3.79 13.63
N HIS A 493 -11.88 2.68 12.97
CA HIS A 493 -10.49 2.23 12.83
C HIS A 493 -9.67 3.14 11.91
N MET A 494 -10.27 3.62 10.81
CA MET A 494 -9.66 4.55 9.86
C MET A 494 -9.15 5.84 10.52
N ILE A 495 -9.63 6.23 11.70
CA ILE A 495 -9.19 7.44 12.39
C ILE A 495 -8.66 7.17 13.80
N SER A 496 -8.40 5.89 14.16
CA SER A 496 -8.12 5.48 15.54
C SER A 496 -6.79 5.99 16.10
N SER A 497 -5.87 6.39 15.23
CA SER A 497 -4.50 6.80 15.58
C SER A 497 -4.06 8.02 14.78
N VAL A 498 -5.04 8.85 14.37
CA VAL A 498 -4.84 10.06 13.57
C VAL A 498 -3.81 11.01 14.20
N GLU A 499 -3.79 11.10 15.53
CA GLU A 499 -2.84 11.94 16.28
C GLU A 499 -1.37 11.52 16.15
N THR A 500 -1.11 10.29 15.69
CA THR A 500 0.26 9.76 15.51
C THR A 500 0.70 9.70 14.04
N GLY A 501 -0.18 10.06 13.09
CA GLY A 501 0.09 9.92 11.66
C GLY A 501 0.41 8.47 11.25
N ASN A 502 -0.29 7.51 11.86
CA ASN A 502 -0.13 6.09 11.55
C ASN A 502 -0.63 5.78 10.11
N GLY A 503 -0.03 4.79 9.45
CA GLY A 503 -0.41 4.39 8.09
C GLY A 503 -1.87 3.96 7.93
N ARG A 504 -2.53 3.55 9.02
CA ARG A 504 -3.92 3.06 8.99
C ARG A 504 -4.98 4.08 8.57
N PHE A 505 -4.65 5.38 8.52
CA PHE A 505 -5.64 6.41 8.23
C PHE A 505 -6.38 6.11 6.93
N GLY A 506 -7.71 6.11 6.92
CA GLY A 506 -8.49 5.75 5.73
C GLY A 506 -8.69 6.91 4.77
N GLN A 507 -8.31 6.74 3.50
CA GLN A 507 -8.76 7.54 2.36
C GLN A 507 -9.94 6.83 1.71
N ILE A 508 -10.98 7.57 1.29
CA ILE A 508 -12.33 7.01 1.07
C ILE A 508 -13.00 7.44 -0.23
N GLY A 509 -13.88 6.57 -0.72
CA GLY A 509 -14.78 6.79 -1.87
C GLY A 509 -16.13 6.11 -1.61
N GLY A 510 -17.21 6.67 -2.16
CA GLY A 510 -18.58 6.16 -1.99
C GLY A 510 -19.27 6.50 -0.65
N PHE A 511 -18.56 7.11 0.31
CA PHE A 511 -19.13 7.56 1.59
C PHE A 511 -18.38 8.74 2.19
N ASN A 512 -19.01 9.44 3.13
CA ASN A 512 -18.49 10.59 3.84
C ASN A 512 -18.70 10.43 5.37
N PHE A 513 -17.80 10.96 6.19
CA PHE A 513 -17.98 10.99 7.64
C PHE A 513 -17.44 12.26 8.30
N SER A 514 -18.00 12.58 9.47
CA SER A 514 -17.44 13.58 10.39
C SER A 514 -17.06 12.92 11.70
N TYR A 515 -15.91 13.29 12.26
CA TYR A 515 -15.39 12.72 13.49
C TYR A 515 -14.87 13.77 14.47
N ASP A 516 -14.97 13.46 15.76
CA ASP A 516 -14.42 14.24 16.86
C ASP A 516 -13.05 13.65 17.27
N PRO A 517 -11.93 14.32 16.96
CA PRO A 517 -10.59 13.78 17.28
C PRO A 517 -10.32 13.69 18.79
N ASN A 518 -11.08 14.41 19.62
CA ASN A 518 -10.92 14.42 21.07
C ASN A 518 -11.78 13.37 21.79
N ALA A 519 -12.68 12.70 21.06
CA ALA A 519 -13.45 11.60 21.62
C ALA A 519 -12.57 10.35 21.85
N PRO A 520 -12.97 9.48 22.80
CA PRO A 520 -12.29 8.20 23.00
C PRO A 520 -12.23 7.40 21.69
N THR A 521 -11.14 6.66 21.48
CA THR A 521 -11.01 5.73 20.35
C THR A 521 -12.22 4.79 20.30
N SER A 522 -12.70 4.51 19.08
CA SER A 522 -13.94 3.75 18.82
C SER A 522 -15.24 4.49 19.17
N GLN A 523 -15.19 5.79 19.47
CA GLN A 523 -16.34 6.66 19.69
C GLN A 523 -16.15 8.03 19.00
N ARG A 524 -15.29 8.09 17.98
CA ARG A 524 -14.90 9.34 17.32
C ARG A 524 -15.85 9.70 16.19
N ILE A 525 -16.42 8.73 15.48
CA ILE A 525 -17.39 9.00 14.41
C ILE A 525 -18.64 9.65 15.00
N ARG A 526 -19.02 10.82 14.48
CA ARG A 526 -20.25 11.54 14.86
C ARG A 526 -21.33 11.42 13.79
N SER A 527 -20.90 11.47 12.54
CA SER A 527 -21.76 11.39 11.37
C SER A 527 -21.13 10.46 10.34
N LEU A 528 -21.91 9.59 9.71
CA LEU A 528 -21.48 8.73 8.61
C LEU A 528 -22.62 8.64 7.61
N ALA A 529 -22.34 8.83 6.32
CA ALA A 529 -23.32 8.71 5.26
C ALA A 529 -22.72 8.09 4.00
N LEU A 530 -23.51 7.31 3.26
CA LEU A 530 -23.14 6.97 1.88
C LEU A 530 -23.23 8.20 1.00
N ALA A 531 -22.39 8.25 -0.02
CA ALA A 531 -22.32 9.29 -1.02
C ALA A 531 -22.79 8.77 -2.39
N ASP A 532 -23.32 9.67 -3.22
CA ASP A 532 -23.56 9.41 -4.63
C ASP A 532 -22.27 9.57 -5.46
N ALA A 533 -22.37 9.32 -6.78
CA ALA A 533 -21.25 9.44 -7.71
C ALA A 533 -20.67 10.88 -7.83
N THR A 534 -21.38 11.89 -7.31
CA THR A 534 -20.89 13.28 -7.26
C THR A 534 -20.26 13.63 -5.91
N GLY A 535 -20.17 12.67 -4.98
CA GLY A 535 -19.61 12.85 -3.64
C GLY A 535 -20.60 13.42 -2.62
N ASN A 536 -21.87 13.64 -2.99
CA ASN A 536 -22.86 14.21 -2.07
C ASN A 536 -23.42 13.12 -1.14
N SER A 537 -23.52 13.42 0.15
CA SER A 537 -24.14 12.52 1.13
C SER A 537 -25.63 12.30 0.81
N VAL A 538 -26.04 11.05 0.58
CA VAL A 538 -27.42 10.69 0.19
C VAL A 538 -28.12 9.77 1.19
N GLN A 539 -27.39 9.10 2.07
CA GLN A 539 -27.97 8.18 3.05
C GLN A 539 -27.23 8.21 4.38
N THR A 540 -27.88 8.69 5.44
CA THR A 540 -27.33 8.67 6.80
C THR A 540 -27.27 7.26 7.37
N ILE A 541 -26.08 6.86 7.84
CA ILE A 541 -25.80 5.59 8.52
C ILE A 541 -25.61 5.80 10.02
N VAL A 542 -24.86 6.83 10.40
CA VAL A 542 -24.60 7.22 11.79
C VAL A 542 -24.96 8.68 11.99
N LYS A 543 -25.65 8.97 13.11
CA LYS A 543 -25.95 10.33 13.55
C LYS A 543 -25.69 10.45 15.04
N ASN A 544 -24.97 11.50 15.44
CA ASN A 544 -24.53 11.72 16.82
C ASN A 544 -23.76 10.54 17.44
N GLY A 545 -23.03 9.79 16.62
CA GLY A 545 -22.27 8.60 17.03
C GLY A 545 -23.11 7.33 17.22
N GLU A 546 -24.40 7.35 16.87
CA GLU A 546 -25.28 6.18 16.94
C GLU A 546 -25.74 5.75 15.54
N LEU A 547 -25.83 4.43 15.32
CA LEU A 547 -26.40 3.87 14.09
C LEU A 547 -27.88 4.26 13.99
N VAL A 548 -28.29 4.83 12.86
CA VAL A 548 -29.69 5.15 12.55
C VAL A 548 -30.32 4.20 11.53
N VAL A 549 -29.52 3.29 10.98
CA VAL A 549 -29.97 2.15 10.18
C VAL A 549 -29.92 0.86 11.02
N ALA A 550 -30.60 -0.20 10.56
CA ALA A 550 -30.53 -1.48 11.25
C ALA A 550 -29.10 -2.02 11.21
N SER A 551 -28.63 -2.60 12.32
CA SER A 551 -27.25 -3.09 12.47
C SER A 551 -26.86 -4.18 11.45
N ASN A 552 -27.85 -4.88 10.90
CA ASN A 552 -27.69 -5.93 9.89
C ASN A 552 -27.88 -5.43 8.45
N THR A 553 -28.03 -4.12 8.21
CA THR A 553 -28.03 -3.56 6.84
C THR A 553 -26.70 -3.89 6.17
N ILE A 554 -26.73 -4.45 4.97
CA ILE A 554 -25.54 -4.90 4.23
C ILE A 554 -25.16 -3.86 3.17
N PHE A 555 -23.85 -3.66 3.01
CA PHE A 555 -23.22 -2.77 2.05
C PHE A 555 -22.17 -3.53 1.25
N SER A 556 -22.01 -3.21 -0.03
CA SER A 556 -20.87 -3.68 -0.83
C SER A 556 -19.62 -2.86 -0.50
N VAL A 557 -18.46 -3.52 -0.46
CA VAL A 557 -17.19 -2.89 -0.12
C VAL A 557 -16.08 -3.34 -1.04
N VAL A 558 -15.21 -2.41 -1.44
CA VAL A 558 -13.94 -2.65 -2.12
C VAL A 558 -12.79 -2.10 -1.30
N THR A 559 -11.70 -2.86 -1.21
CA THR A 559 -10.45 -2.42 -0.59
C THR A 559 -9.27 -3.29 -1.05
N GLN A 560 -8.07 -3.06 -0.51
CA GLN A 560 -6.92 -3.93 -0.73
C GLN A 560 -7.00 -5.21 0.10
N GLY A 561 -6.52 -6.32 -0.45
CA GLY A 561 -6.45 -7.61 0.24
C GLY A 561 -5.64 -7.53 1.54
N PHE A 562 -4.61 -6.69 1.60
CA PHE A 562 -3.86 -6.40 2.83
C PHE A 562 -4.78 -5.94 3.98
N LEU A 563 -5.68 -4.98 3.72
CA LEU A 563 -6.57 -4.42 4.74
C LEU A 563 -7.70 -5.38 5.11
N ALA A 564 -8.29 -6.03 4.11
CA ALA A 564 -9.35 -7.02 4.33
C ALA A 564 -8.89 -8.21 5.19
N ASN A 565 -7.60 -8.55 5.14
CA ASN A 565 -6.98 -9.62 5.93
C ASN A 565 -6.38 -9.14 7.27
N GLY A 566 -6.66 -7.91 7.69
CA GLY A 566 -6.25 -7.37 9.00
C GLY A 566 -4.92 -6.60 9.02
N GLY A 567 -4.36 -6.29 7.85
CA GLY A 567 -3.25 -5.34 7.70
C GLY A 567 -3.56 -4.00 8.37
N ASP A 568 -2.53 -3.34 8.89
CA ASP A 568 -2.67 -2.10 9.70
C ASP A 568 -3.67 -2.23 10.88
N SER A 569 -3.87 -3.46 11.36
CA SER A 569 -4.83 -3.82 12.42
C SER A 569 -6.30 -3.58 12.07
N TYR A 570 -6.65 -3.50 10.77
CA TYR A 570 -8.05 -3.36 10.35
C TYR A 570 -8.91 -4.54 10.86
N PRO A 571 -10.16 -4.29 11.29
CA PRO A 571 -11.04 -5.35 11.76
C PRO A 571 -11.47 -6.25 10.58
N THR A 572 -11.45 -7.57 10.78
CA THR A 572 -11.83 -8.57 9.78
C THR A 572 -13.35 -8.78 9.71
N VAL A 573 -14.06 -7.70 9.38
CA VAL A 573 -15.54 -7.63 9.37
C VAL A 573 -16.15 -7.77 7.98
N ILE A 574 -15.32 -7.73 6.93
CA ILE A 574 -15.75 -7.94 5.54
C ILE A 574 -16.01 -9.42 5.33
N GLN A 575 -17.16 -9.74 4.74
CA GLN A 575 -17.64 -11.08 4.45
C GLN A 575 -17.70 -11.30 2.94
N ASN A 576 -17.77 -12.57 2.51
CA ASN A 576 -17.91 -12.95 1.10
C ASN A 576 -16.81 -12.38 0.19
N ILE A 577 -15.59 -12.25 0.72
CA ILE A 577 -14.45 -11.66 0.03
C ILE A 577 -14.17 -12.41 -1.28
N GLN A 578 -14.18 -11.69 -2.40
CA GLN A 578 -13.71 -12.14 -3.71
C GLN A 578 -12.48 -11.32 -4.09
N ARG A 579 -11.43 -11.97 -4.56
CA ARG A 579 -10.19 -11.31 -4.99
C ARG A 579 -10.22 -11.11 -6.49
N LEU A 580 -10.03 -9.87 -6.96
CA LEU A 580 -10.18 -9.56 -8.38
C LEU A 580 -9.13 -10.25 -9.26
N THR A 581 -7.94 -10.54 -8.71
CA THR A 581 -6.89 -11.30 -9.42
C THR A 581 -7.26 -12.76 -9.72
N ASP A 582 -8.36 -13.28 -9.16
CA ASP A 582 -8.83 -14.64 -9.40
C ASP A 582 -9.76 -14.74 -10.62
N PHE A 583 -10.06 -13.61 -11.28
CA PHE A 583 -10.96 -13.51 -12.42
C PHE A 583 -10.25 -12.91 -13.62
N ASP A 584 -10.75 -13.24 -14.82
CA ASP A 584 -10.32 -12.56 -16.04
C ASP A 584 -10.69 -11.08 -15.97
N GLU A 585 -9.84 -10.23 -16.54
CA GLU A 585 -10.08 -8.80 -16.59
C GLU A 585 -11.32 -8.47 -17.45
N PRO A 586 -12.25 -7.64 -16.96
CA PRO A 586 -13.43 -7.21 -17.72
C PRO A 586 -13.10 -6.57 -19.06
N ASP A 587 -13.95 -6.81 -20.07
CA ASP A 587 -13.79 -6.26 -21.42
C ASP A 587 -13.82 -4.71 -21.45
N SER A 588 -14.39 -4.08 -20.41
CA SER A 588 -14.41 -2.63 -20.25
C SER A 588 -13.11 -2.03 -19.72
N LEU A 589 -12.15 -2.87 -19.33
CA LEU A 589 -10.82 -2.51 -18.79
C LEU A 589 -9.72 -3.01 -19.76
N GLY A 590 -8.47 -3.10 -19.30
CA GLY A 590 -7.31 -3.62 -20.07
C GLY A 590 -6.63 -2.63 -21.02
N ASN A 591 -6.99 -1.34 -20.98
CA ASN A 591 -6.35 -0.31 -21.80
C ASN A 591 -4.99 0.14 -21.23
N ALA A 592 -4.82 0.06 -19.91
CA ALA A 592 -3.58 0.41 -19.22
C ALA A 592 -2.50 -0.65 -19.43
N ASN A 593 -2.89 -1.91 -19.69
CA ASN A 593 -1.98 -3.05 -19.87
C ASN A 593 -1.01 -3.21 -18.67
N LEU A 594 -1.50 -2.94 -17.46
CA LEU A 594 -0.81 -3.25 -16.22
C LEU A 594 -1.31 -4.59 -15.67
N ARG A 595 -1.00 -4.90 -14.41
CA ARG A 595 -1.37 -6.18 -13.80
C ARG A 595 -2.84 -6.14 -13.33
N PRO A 596 -3.75 -6.94 -13.93
CA PRO A 596 -5.16 -6.85 -13.60
C PRO A 596 -5.46 -7.21 -12.14
N GLY A 597 -6.48 -6.59 -11.59
CA GLY A 597 -6.98 -6.84 -10.24
C GLY A 597 -6.16 -6.17 -9.13
N ARG A 598 -5.32 -5.17 -9.47
CA ARG A 598 -4.41 -4.48 -8.55
C ARG A 598 -4.56 -2.96 -8.60
N ILE A 599 -4.05 -2.28 -7.57
CA ILE A 599 -4.29 -0.84 -7.39
C ILE A 599 -3.64 0.06 -8.44
N GLN A 600 -2.48 -0.30 -9.01
CA GLN A 600 -1.86 0.55 -10.04
C GLN A 600 -2.65 0.50 -11.34
N ASP A 601 -3.11 -0.69 -11.70
CA ASP A 601 -3.97 -0.92 -12.86
C ASP A 601 -5.33 -0.23 -12.71
N ALA A 602 -5.98 -0.39 -11.54
CA ALA A 602 -7.21 0.32 -11.23
C ALA A 602 -7.08 1.84 -11.35
N PHE A 603 -5.99 2.41 -10.84
CA PHE A 603 -5.73 3.85 -10.94
C PHE A 603 -5.47 4.28 -12.39
N ALA A 604 -4.69 3.51 -13.15
CA ALA A 604 -4.40 3.80 -14.55
C ALA A 604 -5.66 3.73 -15.44
N GLU A 605 -6.47 2.67 -15.31
CA GLU A 605 -7.75 2.53 -16.03
C GLU A 605 -8.72 3.67 -15.69
N TYR A 606 -8.80 4.05 -14.41
CA TYR A 606 -9.64 5.16 -13.99
C TYR A 606 -9.21 6.50 -14.58
N LEU A 607 -7.91 6.80 -14.60
CA LEU A 607 -7.36 7.98 -15.26
C LEU A 607 -7.61 7.96 -16.77
N LEU A 608 -7.38 6.83 -17.41
CA LEU A 608 -7.63 6.65 -18.85
C LEU A 608 -9.10 6.93 -19.16
N ALA A 609 -10.02 6.43 -18.35
CA ALA A 609 -11.46 6.58 -18.57
C ALA A 609 -11.99 8.00 -18.28
N ASN A 610 -11.45 8.70 -17.28
CA ASN A 610 -12.08 9.90 -16.72
C ASN A 610 -11.26 11.19 -16.85
N TYR A 611 -9.95 11.10 -17.06
CA TYR A 611 -9.04 12.26 -17.04
C TYR A 611 -7.99 12.19 -18.15
N ASN A 612 -8.37 11.73 -19.33
CA ASN A 612 -7.48 11.65 -20.49
C ASN A 612 -7.95 12.57 -21.63
N ASN A 613 -7.09 13.48 -22.10
CA ASN A 613 -7.42 14.35 -23.21
C ASN A 613 -7.65 13.57 -24.52
N ASP A 614 -7.00 12.42 -24.71
CA ASP A 614 -7.10 11.59 -25.92
C ASP A 614 -8.50 11.01 -26.11
N ASN A 615 -9.25 10.78 -25.03
CA ASN A 615 -10.65 10.38 -25.08
C ASN A 615 -11.63 11.54 -24.80
N ARG A 616 -11.16 12.78 -24.95
CA ARG A 616 -11.92 14.04 -24.78
C ARG A 616 -12.41 14.31 -23.36
N GLN A 617 -11.84 13.64 -22.37
CA GLN A 617 -12.04 14.03 -20.98
C GLN A 617 -11.17 15.23 -20.62
N GLN A 618 -11.51 15.90 -19.53
CA GLN A 618 -10.71 17.02 -19.02
C GLN A 618 -9.67 16.49 -18.02
N PRO A 619 -8.52 17.15 -17.88
CA PRO A 619 -7.59 16.86 -16.78
C PRO A 619 -8.30 16.94 -15.42
N PHE A 620 -7.84 16.14 -14.47
CA PHE A 620 -8.30 16.29 -13.09
C PHE A 620 -7.93 17.67 -12.56
N ASN A 621 -8.89 18.40 -11.99
CA ASN A 621 -8.70 19.81 -11.63
C ASN A 621 -9.14 20.15 -10.20
N GLN A 622 -9.45 19.15 -9.37
CA GLN A 622 -9.83 19.36 -7.98
C GLN A 622 -8.56 19.47 -7.11
N ALA A 623 -8.18 20.69 -6.80
CA ALA A 623 -7.06 20.97 -5.91
C ALA A 623 -7.28 20.40 -4.51
N ASP A 624 -6.20 20.01 -3.86
CA ASP A 624 -6.20 19.59 -2.47
C ASP A 624 -6.61 20.75 -1.55
N THR A 625 -7.32 20.44 -0.46
CA THR A 625 -7.87 21.43 0.47
C THR A 625 -7.30 21.27 1.88
N PRO A 626 -7.23 22.34 2.69
CA PRO A 626 -6.92 22.20 4.10
C PRO A 626 -8.05 21.50 4.86
N GLN A 627 -7.76 20.92 6.03
CA GLN A 627 -8.72 20.21 6.90
C GLN A 627 -10.03 20.97 7.22
N SER A 628 -9.98 22.31 7.21
CA SER A 628 -11.15 23.16 7.42
C SER A 628 -12.14 23.15 6.25
N GLU A 629 -11.71 22.64 5.09
CA GLU A 629 -12.44 22.63 3.82
C GLU A 629 -12.73 21.20 3.31
N ASP A 630 -12.10 20.17 3.88
CA ASP A 630 -12.38 18.74 3.63
C ASP A 630 -13.87 18.41 3.63
N GLN A 631 -14.32 17.62 2.66
CA GLN A 631 -15.74 17.35 2.39
C GLN A 631 -16.14 15.90 2.65
N ARG A 632 -15.28 14.93 2.32
CA ARG A 632 -15.52 13.50 2.55
C ARG A 632 -15.12 13.09 3.96
N ILE A 633 -14.00 13.62 4.47
CA ILE A 633 -13.45 13.29 5.79
C ILE A 633 -13.37 14.56 6.65
N GLN A 634 -14.41 14.80 7.45
CA GLN A 634 -14.51 16.03 8.22
C GLN A 634 -14.03 15.87 9.66
N SER A 635 -12.93 16.53 10.02
CA SER A 635 -12.50 16.65 11.42
C SER A 635 -13.23 17.81 12.10
N LEU A 636 -14.03 17.50 13.12
CA LEU A 636 -14.75 18.51 13.92
C LEU A 636 -13.83 19.36 14.82
N GLY A 637 -12.52 19.07 14.84
CA GLY A 637 -11.52 19.98 15.37
C GLY A 637 -11.28 21.21 14.47
N PHE A 638 -11.60 21.12 13.18
CA PHE A 638 -11.37 22.15 12.17
C PHE A 638 -12.66 22.64 11.50
N ARG A 639 -13.75 21.88 11.59
CA ARG A 639 -15.06 22.21 11.02
C ARG A 639 -16.14 22.38 12.08
N GLN A 640 -17.17 23.15 11.75
CA GLN A 640 -18.35 23.39 12.61
C GLN A 640 -19.61 22.68 12.09
N ASP A 641 -19.57 22.26 10.84
CA ASP A 641 -20.60 21.50 10.15
C ASP A 641 -20.24 20.00 10.10
N THR A 642 -21.22 19.18 9.72
CA THR A 642 -21.05 17.74 9.50
C THR A 642 -21.44 17.36 8.07
N VAL A 643 -21.03 16.16 7.66
CA VAL A 643 -21.39 15.57 6.36
C VAL A 643 -22.90 15.31 6.21
N LEU A 644 -23.69 15.55 7.27
CA LEU A 644 -25.15 15.45 7.27
C LEU A 644 -25.84 16.80 7.11
N ASP A 645 -25.11 17.92 7.16
CA ASP A 645 -25.71 19.23 7.00
C ASP A 645 -26.21 19.40 5.56
N GLY A 646 -27.53 19.58 5.41
CA GLY A 646 -28.20 19.57 4.11
C GLY A 646 -28.73 18.20 3.68
N VAL A 647 -28.40 17.11 4.38
CA VAL A 647 -28.94 15.77 4.11
C VAL A 647 -30.32 15.65 4.74
N ALA A 648 -31.35 15.47 3.89
CA ALA A 648 -32.70 15.20 4.38
C ALA A 648 -32.73 13.85 5.12
N PRO A 649 -33.43 13.75 6.27
CA PRO A 649 -33.63 12.45 6.90
C PRO A 649 -34.36 11.53 5.94
N LEU A 650 -34.00 10.23 5.94
CA LEU A 650 -34.72 9.23 5.17
C LEU A 650 -36.21 9.27 5.55
N PRO A 651 -37.12 9.41 4.59
CA PRO A 651 -38.54 9.47 4.87
C PRO A 651 -39.05 8.09 5.29
N THR A 652 -40.03 8.06 6.18
CA THR A 652 -40.77 6.82 6.50
C THR A 652 -41.63 6.35 5.34
N THR A 653 -41.94 7.24 4.39
CA THR A 653 -42.73 6.96 3.19
C THR A 653 -42.02 7.48 1.94
N ALA A 654 -41.73 6.60 0.99
CA ALA A 654 -41.30 6.94 -0.36
C ALA A 654 -42.49 6.84 -1.31
N ASN A 655 -42.58 7.77 -2.27
CA ASN A 655 -43.64 7.77 -3.28
C ASN A 655 -43.02 7.85 -4.67
N GLY A 656 -43.56 7.09 -5.61
CA GLY A 656 -43.31 7.24 -7.03
C GLY A 656 -44.24 8.27 -7.67
N THR A 657 -44.40 8.13 -8.98
CA THR A 657 -45.12 9.03 -9.87
C THR A 657 -46.43 8.39 -10.35
N LEU A 658 -46.97 8.87 -11.47
CA LEU A 658 -48.14 8.26 -12.12
C LEU A 658 -47.77 7.44 -13.36
N GLY A 659 -46.48 7.29 -13.64
CA GLY A 659 -45.96 6.44 -14.71
C GLY A 659 -44.93 5.45 -14.17
N ASP A 660 -44.37 4.64 -15.06
CA ASP A 660 -43.47 3.53 -14.72
C ASP A 660 -42.26 3.99 -13.87
N ASP A 661 -42.17 3.46 -12.66
CA ASP A 661 -41.13 3.74 -11.69
C ASP A 661 -40.27 2.50 -11.39
N THR A 662 -39.02 2.75 -11.00
CA THR A 662 -38.12 1.70 -10.51
C THR A 662 -37.60 2.09 -9.15
N PHE A 663 -37.77 1.20 -8.17
CA PHE A 663 -37.25 1.32 -6.83
C PHE A 663 -36.39 0.10 -6.52
N ASP A 664 -35.08 0.30 -6.37
CA ASP A 664 -34.19 -0.75 -5.92
C ASP A 664 -33.54 -0.30 -4.61
N ALA A 665 -33.78 -1.05 -3.54
CA ALA A 665 -33.21 -0.75 -2.22
C ALA A 665 -31.67 -0.82 -2.19
N ALA A 666 -31.05 -1.46 -3.19
CA ALA A 666 -29.60 -1.46 -3.40
C ALA A 666 -29.11 -0.23 -4.20
N LEU A 667 -29.97 0.42 -4.99
CA LEU A 667 -29.61 1.62 -5.74
C LEU A 667 -29.70 2.88 -4.87
N ARG A 668 -28.73 3.77 -5.02
CA ARG A 668 -28.65 5.07 -4.33
C ARG A 668 -28.95 6.20 -5.31
N ASP A 669 -30.09 6.13 -5.98
CA ASP A 669 -30.51 7.07 -7.03
C ASP A 669 -31.21 8.34 -6.49
N GLY A 670 -31.14 8.57 -5.17
CA GLY A 670 -31.79 9.70 -4.52
C GLY A 670 -33.30 9.54 -4.30
N ARG A 671 -33.94 8.42 -4.66
CA ARG A 671 -35.38 8.17 -4.41
C ARG A 671 -35.75 7.90 -2.94
N GLN A 672 -34.76 7.95 -2.05
CA GLN A 672 -34.91 7.89 -0.59
C GLN A 672 -35.60 6.60 -0.06
N PHE A 673 -35.69 5.55 -0.87
CA PHE A 673 -36.18 4.22 -0.48
C PHE A 673 -35.03 3.23 -0.37
N ILE A 674 -34.79 2.72 0.83
CA ILE A 674 -33.69 1.80 1.17
C ILE A 674 -34.21 0.44 1.71
N GLY A 675 -35.53 0.25 1.74
CA GLY A 675 -36.17 -1.01 2.14
C GLY A 675 -35.94 -1.41 3.60
N ASN A 676 -35.89 -0.45 4.54
CA ASN A 676 -35.80 -0.69 5.97
C ASN A 676 -37.01 -0.11 6.71
N ASN A 677 -38.04 -0.92 6.95
CA ASN A 677 -39.29 -0.52 7.63
C ASN A 677 -39.97 0.72 6.99
N GLN A 678 -39.82 0.90 5.68
CA GLN A 678 -40.41 2.02 4.95
C GLN A 678 -41.75 1.65 4.33
N ILE A 679 -42.57 2.67 4.09
CA ILE A 679 -43.75 2.58 3.22
C ILE A 679 -43.31 3.01 1.82
N LEU A 680 -43.56 2.18 0.81
CA LEU A 680 -43.37 2.54 -0.59
C LEU A 680 -44.74 2.58 -1.27
N ASN A 681 -45.08 3.68 -1.93
CA ASN A 681 -46.22 3.75 -2.83
C ASN A 681 -45.71 4.13 -4.22
N THR A 682 -45.66 3.22 -5.18
CA THR A 682 -45.08 3.54 -6.51
C THR A 682 -46.05 4.35 -7.35
N GLY A 683 -47.35 4.03 -7.34
CA GLY A 683 -48.39 4.88 -7.88
C GLY A 683 -49.19 4.18 -8.97
N SER A 684 -49.21 4.75 -10.18
CA SER A 684 -49.78 4.07 -11.36
C SER A 684 -48.68 3.88 -12.37
N GLY A 685 -48.80 2.91 -13.27
CA GLY A 685 -47.74 2.57 -14.23
C GLY A 685 -47.25 1.15 -13.99
N ASN A 686 -46.37 0.64 -14.85
CA ASN A 686 -45.75 -0.66 -14.66
C ASN A 686 -44.47 -0.48 -13.84
N ASP A 687 -44.56 -0.71 -12.54
CA ASP A 687 -43.50 -0.39 -11.60
C ASP A 687 -42.62 -1.60 -11.30
N THR A 688 -41.33 -1.36 -11.05
CA THR A 688 -40.39 -2.39 -10.61
C THR A 688 -39.88 -2.08 -9.21
N VAL A 689 -40.06 -2.99 -8.27
CA VAL A 689 -39.59 -2.87 -6.88
C VAL A 689 -38.66 -4.02 -6.53
N ASN A 690 -37.42 -3.72 -6.17
CA ASN A 690 -36.43 -4.69 -5.72
C ASN A 690 -36.04 -4.43 -4.25
N VAL A 691 -36.43 -5.37 -3.37
CA VAL A 691 -36.11 -5.35 -1.94
C VAL A 691 -35.48 -6.67 -1.48
N ARG A 692 -34.91 -7.45 -2.41
CA ARG A 692 -34.38 -8.80 -2.15
C ARG A 692 -33.36 -8.83 -1.00
N PHE A 693 -32.49 -7.82 -0.95
CA PHE A 693 -31.41 -7.69 0.05
C PHE A 693 -31.66 -6.61 1.10
N ALA A 694 -32.84 -6.02 1.08
CA ALA A 694 -33.20 -5.02 2.04
C ALA A 694 -33.44 -5.64 3.43
N VAL A 695 -33.33 -4.83 4.49
CA VAL A 695 -33.54 -5.25 5.88
C VAL A 695 -34.92 -5.88 6.08
N GLY A 696 -35.92 -5.37 5.34
CA GLY A 696 -37.30 -5.86 5.42
C GLY A 696 -38.19 -4.99 6.29
N GLY A 697 -39.36 -5.52 6.62
CA GLY A 697 -40.38 -4.78 7.40
C GLY A 697 -41.13 -3.73 6.58
N ASN A 698 -40.97 -3.72 5.26
CA ASN A 698 -41.55 -2.68 4.41
C ASN A 698 -43.03 -2.90 4.15
N ASN A 699 -43.74 -1.81 3.86
CA ASN A 699 -45.11 -1.83 3.37
C ASN A 699 -45.12 -1.27 1.94
N ILE A 700 -45.15 -2.16 0.95
CA ILE A 700 -45.00 -1.84 -0.47
C ILE A 700 -46.36 -1.89 -1.12
N ARG A 701 -46.73 -0.81 -1.79
CA ARG A 701 -47.95 -0.67 -2.58
C ARG A 701 -47.61 -0.22 -3.98
N THR A 702 -47.95 -1.02 -4.99
CA THR A 702 -47.74 -0.61 -6.39
C THR A 702 -49.00 -0.13 -7.10
N ALA A 703 -50.15 -0.36 -6.47
CA ALA A 703 -51.45 0.24 -6.79
C ALA A 703 -52.04 -0.13 -8.16
N SER A 704 -51.52 0.34 -9.32
CA SER A 704 -52.12 -0.04 -10.60
C SER A 704 -51.17 -0.04 -11.79
N GLY A 705 -51.20 -1.11 -12.57
CA GLY A 705 -50.34 -1.41 -13.71
C GLY A 705 -49.81 -2.84 -13.59
N ASN A 706 -48.98 -3.29 -14.52
CA ASN A 706 -48.38 -4.62 -14.43
C ASN A 706 -47.04 -4.50 -13.73
N ASP A 707 -47.04 -4.74 -12.42
CA ASP A 707 -45.90 -4.46 -11.56
C ASP A 707 -44.99 -5.67 -11.38
N THR A 708 -43.70 -5.45 -11.16
CA THR A 708 -42.73 -6.49 -10.85
C THR A 708 -42.11 -6.25 -9.48
N VAL A 709 -42.24 -7.21 -8.56
CA VAL A 709 -41.70 -7.12 -7.21
C VAL A 709 -40.74 -8.26 -6.92
N TYR A 710 -39.48 -7.95 -6.64
CA TYR A 710 -38.48 -8.86 -6.10
C TYR A 710 -38.46 -8.74 -4.57
N ALA A 711 -39.17 -9.66 -3.90
CA ALA A 711 -39.32 -9.65 -2.46
C ALA A 711 -38.08 -10.22 -1.76
N GLY A 712 -37.75 -9.62 -0.62
CA GLY A 712 -36.71 -10.09 0.29
C GLY A 712 -37.30 -10.70 1.54
N THR A 713 -37.01 -10.08 2.68
CA THR A 713 -37.40 -10.60 4.00
C THR A 713 -38.48 -9.75 4.65
N ASN A 714 -39.50 -10.39 5.24
CA ASN A 714 -40.44 -9.79 6.18
C ASN A 714 -41.19 -8.54 5.65
N ASN A 715 -41.62 -8.53 4.39
CA ASN A 715 -42.35 -7.40 3.79
C ASN A 715 -43.86 -7.65 3.76
N ARG A 716 -44.62 -6.55 3.72
CA ARG A 716 -46.04 -6.56 3.36
C ARG A 716 -46.19 -5.90 1.99
N ILE A 717 -46.67 -6.66 1.00
CA ILE A 717 -46.71 -6.26 -0.40
C ILE A 717 -48.17 -6.32 -0.88
N ASP A 718 -48.60 -5.29 -1.60
CA ASP A 718 -49.92 -5.15 -2.21
C ASP A 718 -49.75 -4.55 -3.61
N THR A 719 -49.87 -5.35 -4.66
CA THR A 719 -49.59 -4.88 -6.02
C THR A 719 -50.79 -4.23 -6.71
N GLY A 720 -52.01 -4.54 -6.26
CA GLY A 720 -53.20 -3.75 -6.58
C GLY A 720 -53.90 -4.21 -7.86
N VAL A 721 -53.94 -3.38 -8.92
CA VAL A 721 -54.69 -3.71 -10.15
C VAL A 721 -53.75 -3.89 -11.32
N GLY A 722 -53.72 -5.08 -11.90
CA GLY A 722 -52.96 -5.40 -13.10
C GLY A 722 -52.54 -6.86 -13.10
N ASN A 723 -51.72 -7.26 -14.07
CA ASN A 723 -51.16 -8.60 -14.10
C ASN A 723 -49.74 -8.54 -13.54
N ASP A 724 -49.62 -8.83 -12.24
CA ASP A 724 -48.40 -8.56 -11.50
C ASP A 724 -47.45 -9.77 -11.43
N LEU A 725 -46.16 -9.49 -11.30
CA LEU A 725 -45.09 -10.48 -11.24
C LEU A 725 -44.36 -10.39 -9.89
N LEU A 726 -44.49 -11.42 -9.06
CA LEU A 726 -43.96 -11.40 -7.70
C LEU A 726 -42.95 -12.53 -7.51
N PHE A 727 -41.67 -12.16 -7.33
CA PHE A 727 -40.59 -13.08 -7.01
C PHE A 727 -40.41 -13.17 -5.50
N LEU A 728 -40.77 -14.32 -4.94
CA LEU A 728 -40.82 -14.62 -3.50
C LEU A 728 -39.83 -15.73 -3.10
N GLY A 729 -39.03 -16.22 -4.06
CA GLY A 729 -38.25 -17.44 -3.94
C GLY A 729 -36.90 -17.33 -3.24
N SER A 730 -36.48 -16.15 -2.80
CA SER A 730 -35.13 -15.92 -2.25
C SER A 730 -35.14 -15.29 -0.85
N ALA A 731 -33.94 -15.12 -0.28
CA ALA A 731 -33.67 -14.44 0.99
C ALA A 731 -34.42 -15.02 2.22
N GLY A 732 -34.76 -14.18 3.19
CA GLY A 732 -35.34 -14.59 4.47
C GLY A 732 -36.81 -15.00 4.40
N GLY A 733 -37.53 -14.69 3.31
CA GLY A 733 -38.97 -14.97 3.16
C GLY A 733 -39.82 -14.25 4.21
N ASN A 734 -40.86 -14.93 4.73
CA ASN A 734 -41.82 -14.35 5.69
C ASN A 734 -42.56 -13.10 5.16
N ASN A 735 -42.78 -13.02 3.84
CA ASN A 735 -43.55 -11.92 3.25
C ASN A 735 -45.05 -12.20 3.32
N ILE A 736 -45.87 -11.16 3.48
CA ILE A 736 -47.33 -11.21 3.31
C ILE A 736 -47.68 -10.44 2.05
N VAL A 737 -48.24 -11.13 1.07
CA VAL A 737 -48.34 -10.64 -0.31
C VAL A 737 -49.79 -10.68 -0.77
N THR A 738 -50.26 -9.58 -1.35
CA THR A 738 -51.57 -9.44 -1.98
C THR A 738 -51.33 -9.11 -3.45
N GLY A 739 -51.78 -9.96 -4.37
CA GLY A 739 -51.67 -9.69 -5.82
C GLY A 739 -52.72 -8.67 -6.27
N GLY A 740 -53.91 -8.72 -5.66
CA GLY A 740 -54.98 -7.80 -5.98
C GLY A 740 -55.81 -8.32 -7.15
N SER A 741 -56.10 -7.50 -8.15
CA SER A 741 -56.98 -7.87 -9.26
C SER A 741 -56.25 -7.93 -10.59
N GLY A 742 -56.36 -9.07 -11.25
CA GLY A 742 -55.80 -9.34 -12.58
C GLY A 742 -55.32 -10.78 -12.64
N GLN A 743 -54.37 -11.07 -13.50
CA GLN A 743 -53.71 -12.38 -13.58
C GLN A 743 -52.31 -12.27 -12.99
N ASP A 744 -52.20 -12.60 -11.71
CA ASP A 744 -50.95 -12.43 -10.97
C ASP A 744 -50.12 -13.71 -10.97
N LEU A 745 -48.80 -13.56 -11.06
CA LEU A 745 -47.85 -14.68 -11.05
C LEU A 745 -46.91 -14.59 -9.84
N PHE A 746 -47.02 -15.58 -8.97
CA PHE A 746 -46.20 -15.70 -7.76
C PHE A 746 -45.09 -16.74 -7.98
N TRP A 747 -43.88 -16.29 -8.30
CA TRP A 747 -42.68 -17.14 -8.34
C TRP A 747 -42.19 -17.45 -6.92
N ILE A 748 -42.48 -18.65 -6.43
CA ILE A 748 -42.21 -19.06 -5.04
C ILE A 748 -40.85 -19.75 -4.86
N THR A 749 -40.09 -19.88 -5.94
CA THR A 749 -38.70 -20.38 -6.00
C THR A 749 -37.96 -19.60 -7.07
N GLU A 750 -36.64 -19.48 -6.95
CA GLU A 750 -35.78 -18.82 -7.98
C GLU A 750 -34.78 -19.77 -8.64
N ASN A 751 -34.38 -20.85 -7.97
CA ASN A 751 -33.69 -22.01 -8.53
C ASN A 751 -33.73 -23.20 -7.54
N ASP A 752 -33.12 -24.33 -7.90
CA ASP A 752 -33.08 -25.56 -7.08
C ASP A 752 -32.41 -25.37 -5.69
N ALA A 753 -31.51 -24.40 -5.55
CA ALA A 753 -30.72 -24.16 -4.33
C ALA A 753 -31.21 -22.96 -3.50
N LEU A 754 -31.89 -22.00 -4.12
CA LEU A 754 -32.35 -20.76 -3.49
C LEU A 754 -33.85 -20.85 -3.21
N LEU A 755 -34.14 -21.13 -1.95
CA LEU A 755 -35.49 -21.16 -1.37
C LEU A 755 -35.59 -20.13 -0.24
N PRO A 756 -36.78 -19.56 -0.01
CA PRO A 756 -36.96 -18.64 1.12
C PRO A 756 -36.65 -19.36 2.45
N ALA A 757 -36.00 -18.67 3.38
CA ALA A 757 -35.68 -19.23 4.69
C ALA A 757 -36.94 -19.49 5.53
N ASN A 758 -37.95 -18.64 5.38
CA ASN A 758 -39.25 -18.74 6.03
C ASN A 758 -40.37 -18.69 5.00
N THR A 759 -41.44 -19.44 5.23
CA THR A 759 -42.59 -19.54 4.33
C THR A 759 -43.26 -18.18 4.10
N ASN A 760 -43.54 -17.85 2.83
CA ASN A 760 -44.30 -16.64 2.48
C ASN A 760 -45.82 -16.90 2.57
N ILE A 761 -46.63 -15.85 2.73
CA ILE A 761 -48.09 -15.91 2.75
C ILE A 761 -48.63 -15.15 1.54
N ILE A 762 -49.35 -15.84 0.67
CA ILE A 762 -50.13 -15.25 -0.42
C ILE A 762 -51.56 -15.09 0.10
N ALA A 763 -51.96 -13.83 0.32
CA ALA A 763 -53.14 -13.46 1.09
C ALA A 763 -54.44 -13.57 0.31
N ASP A 764 -54.42 -13.40 -1.02
CA ASP A 764 -55.62 -13.31 -1.86
C ASP A 764 -55.52 -14.02 -3.21
N TYR A 765 -54.89 -15.20 -3.26
CA TYR A 765 -54.80 -16.01 -4.48
C TYR A 765 -56.18 -16.30 -5.11
N ARG A 766 -56.38 -15.92 -6.38
CA ARG A 766 -57.64 -16.01 -7.14
C ARG A 766 -57.47 -16.82 -8.43
N ALA A 767 -57.53 -18.14 -8.29
CA ALA A 767 -57.56 -19.06 -9.43
C ALA A 767 -58.66 -18.75 -10.49
N ASN A 768 -59.75 -18.09 -10.09
CA ASN A 768 -60.84 -17.70 -11.00
C ASN A 768 -60.54 -16.42 -11.81
N GLN A 769 -59.56 -15.61 -11.39
CA GLN A 769 -59.08 -14.44 -12.13
C GLN A 769 -57.88 -14.80 -13.01
N GLY A 770 -57.20 -15.91 -12.71
CA GLY A 770 -56.16 -16.52 -13.54
C GLY A 770 -54.80 -16.55 -12.87
N ASP A 771 -54.72 -16.30 -11.56
CA ASP A 771 -53.48 -16.32 -10.80
C ASP A 771 -52.74 -17.65 -10.90
N LEU A 772 -51.42 -17.57 -11.00
CA LEU A 772 -50.53 -18.72 -11.14
C LEU A 772 -49.48 -18.76 -10.04
N ILE A 773 -49.15 -19.98 -9.60
CA ILE A 773 -48.01 -20.25 -8.74
C ILE A 773 -46.87 -20.78 -9.61
N GLY A 774 -45.73 -20.13 -9.54
CA GLY A 774 -44.57 -20.43 -10.38
C GLY A 774 -43.40 -21.06 -9.63
N PHE A 775 -42.75 -22.02 -10.28
CA PHE A 775 -41.41 -22.50 -9.90
C PHE A 775 -40.38 -22.04 -10.94
N PHE A 776 -39.56 -21.04 -10.62
CA PHE A 776 -38.68 -20.37 -11.59
C PHE A 776 -37.30 -21.03 -11.64
N SER A 777 -36.81 -21.36 -12.83
CA SER A 777 -35.46 -21.90 -13.07
C SER A 777 -35.17 -23.13 -12.20
N THR A 778 -36.15 -24.02 -12.08
CA THR A 778 -36.03 -25.25 -11.27
C THR A 778 -36.10 -26.50 -12.14
N SER A 779 -35.59 -27.62 -11.60
CA SER A 779 -35.79 -28.96 -12.17
C SER A 779 -37.21 -29.51 -11.96
N LEU A 780 -38.08 -28.77 -11.27
CA LEU A 780 -39.43 -29.21 -10.93
C LEU A 780 -40.35 -29.16 -12.16
N ASN A 781 -41.31 -30.09 -12.20
CA ASN A 781 -42.39 -30.08 -13.16
C ASN A 781 -43.66 -30.67 -12.53
N PHE A 782 -44.81 -30.49 -13.19
CA PHE A 782 -46.06 -30.96 -12.57
C PHE A 782 -46.08 -32.48 -12.30
N GLY A 783 -45.38 -33.27 -13.13
CA GLY A 783 -45.26 -34.72 -12.98
C GLY A 783 -44.38 -35.17 -11.81
N SER A 784 -43.52 -34.31 -11.27
CA SER A 784 -42.66 -34.60 -10.12
C SER A 784 -43.32 -34.27 -8.77
N ARG A 785 -44.64 -34.10 -8.75
CA ARG A 785 -45.38 -33.86 -7.51
C ARG A 785 -45.30 -35.08 -6.57
N GLY A 786 -45.08 -34.82 -5.28
CA GLY A 786 -44.97 -35.84 -4.23
C GLY A 786 -43.56 -36.40 -4.05
N THR A 787 -42.57 -35.90 -4.79
CA THR A 787 -41.15 -36.21 -4.58
C THR A 787 -40.39 -34.98 -4.10
N ASN A 788 -40.16 -34.01 -4.99
CA ASN A 788 -39.34 -32.83 -4.73
C ASN A 788 -40.18 -31.56 -4.58
N TRP A 789 -41.48 -31.63 -4.82
CA TRP A 789 -42.44 -30.57 -4.48
C TRP A 789 -43.81 -31.18 -4.25
N ASP A 790 -44.64 -30.56 -3.41
CA ASP A 790 -46.03 -30.94 -3.21
C ASP A 790 -46.84 -29.75 -2.66
N TYR A 791 -48.15 -29.92 -2.53
CA TYR A 791 -49.00 -29.03 -1.76
C TYR A 791 -50.03 -29.80 -0.95
N ARG A 792 -50.33 -29.30 0.25
CA ARG A 792 -51.17 -29.97 1.24
C ARG A 792 -52.10 -29.00 1.98
N GLN A 793 -53.26 -29.50 2.37
CA GLN A 793 -54.21 -28.74 3.20
C GLN A 793 -53.65 -28.55 4.61
N ALA A 794 -53.74 -27.34 5.16
CA ALA A 794 -53.40 -26.99 6.53
C ALA A 794 -54.46 -26.04 7.12
N GLY A 795 -55.41 -26.60 7.88
CA GLY A 795 -56.55 -25.82 8.38
C GLY A 795 -57.38 -25.25 7.22
N ALA A 796 -57.58 -23.94 7.20
CA ALA A 796 -58.27 -23.23 6.11
C ALA A 796 -57.37 -22.91 4.90
N ASN A 797 -56.07 -23.19 4.98
CA ASN A 797 -55.07 -22.76 4.01
C ASN A 797 -54.47 -23.96 3.24
N THR A 798 -53.80 -23.68 2.13
CA THR A 798 -52.96 -24.67 1.42
C THR A 798 -51.49 -24.28 1.56
N ILE A 799 -50.63 -25.23 1.93
CA ILE A 799 -49.18 -25.04 2.00
C ILE A 799 -48.55 -25.68 0.77
N ILE A 800 -47.61 -24.96 0.16
CA ILE A 800 -46.78 -25.41 -0.96
C ILE A 800 -45.37 -25.66 -0.47
N GLU A 801 -44.86 -26.83 -0.78
CA GLU A 801 -43.55 -27.34 -0.38
C GLU A 801 -42.68 -27.55 -1.62
N ALA A 802 -41.42 -27.15 -1.56
CA ALA A 802 -40.40 -27.39 -2.57
C ALA A 802 -39.09 -27.82 -1.90
N PHE A 803 -38.47 -28.87 -2.44
CA PHE A 803 -37.23 -29.50 -1.96
C PHE A 803 -37.17 -29.69 -0.43
N GLY A 804 -38.28 -30.15 0.16
CA GLY A 804 -38.36 -30.42 1.61
C GLY A 804 -38.60 -29.19 2.49
N ARG A 805 -38.97 -28.04 1.92
CA ARG A 805 -39.25 -26.79 2.64
C ARG A 805 -40.60 -26.20 2.26
N ASP A 806 -41.35 -25.76 3.27
CA ASP A 806 -42.56 -24.96 3.08
C ASP A 806 -42.18 -23.57 2.53
N VAL A 807 -42.52 -23.29 1.27
CA VAL A 807 -42.11 -22.06 0.57
C VAL A 807 -43.23 -21.03 0.48
N ALA A 808 -44.49 -21.47 0.42
CA ALA A 808 -45.64 -20.58 0.39
C ALA A 808 -46.88 -21.15 1.09
N ILE A 809 -47.70 -20.26 1.65
CA ILE A 809 -49.05 -20.52 2.16
C ILE A 809 -50.04 -19.76 1.29
N LEU A 810 -50.98 -20.47 0.67
CA LEU A 810 -52.15 -19.88 0.03
C LEU A 810 -53.27 -19.75 1.07
N ASN A 811 -53.55 -18.51 1.46
CA ASN A 811 -54.51 -18.22 2.52
C ASN A 811 -55.95 -18.47 2.06
N GLY A 812 -56.73 -19.24 2.83
CA GLY A 812 -58.13 -19.53 2.53
C GLY A 812 -58.39 -20.46 1.34
N ILE A 813 -57.35 -21.06 0.74
CA ILE A 813 -57.48 -21.92 -0.43
C ILE A 813 -57.59 -23.39 -0.01
N ASN A 814 -58.56 -24.08 -0.61
CA ASN A 814 -58.73 -25.52 -0.46
C ASN A 814 -57.82 -26.26 -1.46
N ALA A 815 -56.92 -27.11 -0.98
CA ALA A 815 -55.95 -27.81 -1.80
C ALA A 815 -56.61 -28.67 -2.91
N SER A 816 -57.83 -29.17 -2.66
CA SER A 816 -58.56 -29.99 -3.65
C SER A 816 -59.03 -29.20 -4.88
N THR A 817 -59.04 -27.86 -4.83
CA THR A 817 -59.41 -27.03 -5.98
C THR A 817 -58.24 -26.69 -6.88
N LEU A 818 -57.00 -27.01 -6.47
CA LEU A 818 -55.80 -26.75 -7.26
C LEU A 818 -55.53 -27.88 -8.25
N THR A 819 -55.24 -27.51 -9.50
CA THR A 819 -54.96 -28.40 -10.63
C THR A 819 -53.67 -27.99 -11.33
N GLN A 820 -53.21 -28.76 -12.33
CA GLN A 820 -52.05 -28.39 -13.14
C GLN A 820 -52.13 -26.99 -13.75
N ALA A 821 -53.33 -26.52 -14.10
CA ALA A 821 -53.52 -25.20 -14.70
C ALA A 821 -53.23 -24.04 -13.74
N ASN A 822 -53.11 -24.30 -12.43
CA ASN A 822 -52.77 -23.30 -11.42
C ASN A 822 -51.27 -23.10 -11.24
N PHE A 823 -50.44 -23.92 -11.88
CA PHE A 823 -48.99 -23.94 -11.72
C PHE A 823 -48.27 -23.70 -13.03
N ILE A 824 -47.18 -22.94 -12.97
CA ILE A 824 -46.22 -22.76 -14.05
C ILE A 824 -44.82 -23.20 -13.59
N PHE A 825 -44.08 -23.83 -14.49
CA PHE A 825 -42.70 -24.28 -14.26
C PHE A 825 -41.87 -23.62 -15.35
N GLY A 826 -40.96 -22.74 -14.95
CA GLY A 826 -40.19 -21.85 -15.81
C GLY A 826 -38.73 -22.23 -15.91
#